data_AF-A0A534K1T8-F1
#
_entry.id   AF-A0A534K1T8-F1
#
_cell.length_a   1.000
_cell.length_b   1.000
_cell.length_c   1.000
_cell.angle_alpha   90.00
_cell.angle_beta   90.00
_cell.angle_gamma   90.00
#
_symmetry.space_group_name_H-M   'P 1'
#
loop_
_entity.id
_entity.type
_entity.pdbx_description
1 polymer ?
#
loop_
_entity_poly.entity_id
_entity_poly.type
_entity_poly.pdbx_seq_one_letter_code
_entity_poly.pdbx_strand_id
1 'polypeptide(L)'
;MRRGAVILLIVLVLVFLPAPWSRTAVAGPTLVSGTLPGNTTWTVSGSPFIVTGDVTVPQGVTLTVDPGVQVRFDTAPPASHSILVYGRILSIGRPDLHVMFTSNDPFPDRNDWVSIQLLGSDGSDIEYTEFSWGSTTIDVRQCSPKIANNTILESGLRAIQVIGPNAAPLIENNHIQTQLFNQRVGIITQEADPVIRNNTLVDNYFGIYVYLGGRPRIENNSIRNGWVGVLVLSADPVLANNTVEGNGLANYGGDGLLLFDAAATLRDNVFRNNGVGVDIPYDSKRTLGLSRGNVVNGVPLDTLYRYRTRDAVLAGVDLDSGRSAGFTGNATEQGLLTFYDAVNVTVAGPRLQNNRALVYAANSSLTVVNATLANSSNEFLLTSVSNVVSLNTDLRLDAVNLTDQRSSLTVENFLHVRTLSEASAPIAGAHVRITQDGAEIAGGMTDVDGWLRWTPAAYGVLSLVSDPTAPPTLTLSIVEVSVDHPSRAFRDTPRIVNMSATHPEIFYETDRTPPRVVGTSPLADSVGVRFGSRVTVTFSEAMDPSTTEAAVTVLGYRVGDFEWSADGREVSFAILDAEHGATYFVEVRDTATDLAGNPLPSTYVFTFDMESAPRRVDLTPVWVSSLVVLAVGLFAVAWRSRSRAKALGEEERDPEEEREGG
;
A
#
# COMPACT_ATOMS: atom_id res chain seq x y z
N MET A 1 -27.72 27.91 -110.09
CA MET A 1 -26.76 28.19 -109.01
C MET A 1 -26.38 26.86 -108.36
N ARG A 2 -25.06 26.60 -108.28
CA ARG A 2 -24.23 25.66 -107.46
C ARG A 2 -24.95 24.61 -106.55
N ARG A 3 -24.48 23.38 -106.24
CA ARG A 3 -23.48 22.35 -106.69
C ARG A 3 -23.30 21.41 -105.46
N GLY A 4 -23.31 20.07 -105.63
CA GLY A 4 -22.80 19.04 -104.67
C GLY A 4 -23.89 18.27 -103.90
N ALA A 5 -24.29 17.01 -104.18
CA ALA A 5 -23.62 15.73 -104.48
C ALA A 5 -23.00 15.03 -103.24
N VAL A 6 -23.64 13.97 -102.71
CA VAL A 6 -23.28 12.52 -102.84
C VAL A 6 -22.39 12.03 -101.68
N ILE A 7 -22.61 10.75 -101.26
CA ILE A 7 -21.99 9.93 -100.18
C ILE A 7 -22.96 9.84 -98.97
N LEU A 8 -23.55 8.71 -98.56
CA LEU A 8 -23.32 7.31 -98.93
C LEU A 8 -24.58 6.47 -98.63
N LEU A 9 -25.10 5.88 -99.70
CA LEU A 9 -25.86 4.63 -99.70
C LEU A 9 -24.91 3.51 -99.27
N ILE A 10 -25.05 2.93 -98.07
CA ILE A 10 -24.57 1.59 -97.68
C ILE A 10 -25.34 1.21 -96.39
N VAL A 11 -26.22 0.22 -96.53
CA VAL A 11 -26.76 -0.66 -95.46
C VAL A 11 -27.96 -0.11 -94.66
N LEU A 12 -29.03 0.23 -95.39
CA LEU A 12 -30.37 -0.21 -95.00
C LEU A 12 -30.51 -1.66 -95.52
N VAL A 13 -31.00 -2.61 -94.70
CA VAL A 13 -31.08 -4.08 -94.92
C VAL A 13 -29.92 -4.91 -94.33
N LEU A 14 -29.74 -4.80 -93.00
CA LEU A 14 -29.28 -5.91 -92.13
C LEU A 14 -29.82 -5.73 -90.69
N VAL A 15 -31.08 -5.30 -90.54
CA VAL A 15 -31.80 -5.21 -89.23
C VAL A 15 -32.62 -6.48 -88.98
N PHE A 16 -32.02 -7.63 -89.20
CA PHE A 16 -32.48 -8.94 -88.70
C PHE A 16 -31.27 -9.83 -88.50
N LEU A 17 -30.50 -9.51 -87.44
CA LEU A 17 -29.77 -10.53 -86.71
C LEU A 17 -30.30 -10.48 -85.27
N PRO A 18 -30.67 -11.62 -84.68
CA PRO A 18 -31.08 -11.66 -83.29
C PRO A 18 -29.96 -11.08 -82.45
N ALA A 19 -30.31 -10.24 -81.48
CA ALA A 19 -29.39 -9.81 -80.44
C ALA A 19 -28.58 -11.04 -79.97
N PRO A 20 -27.24 -10.99 -79.90
CA PRO A 20 -26.55 -12.01 -79.14
C PRO A 20 -27.17 -11.95 -77.76
N TRP A 21 -27.81 -13.05 -77.37
CA TRP A 21 -28.36 -13.22 -76.05
C TRP A 21 -27.31 -12.70 -75.08
N SER A 22 -27.67 -11.66 -74.32
CA SER A 22 -26.99 -11.34 -73.09
C SER A 22 -26.97 -12.67 -72.33
N ARG A 23 -25.81 -13.32 -72.30
CA ARG A 23 -25.57 -14.38 -71.34
C ARG A 23 -25.80 -13.69 -70.02
N THR A 24 -26.91 -14.03 -69.37
CA THR A 24 -27.05 -13.86 -67.94
C THR A 24 -25.78 -14.47 -67.37
N ALA A 25 -24.83 -13.64 -66.95
CA ALA A 25 -23.74 -14.10 -66.12
C ALA A 25 -24.45 -14.70 -64.91
N VAL A 26 -24.36 -16.03 -64.78
CA VAL A 26 -24.78 -16.69 -63.56
C VAL A 26 -23.90 -16.04 -62.49
N ALA A 27 -24.51 -15.16 -61.68
CA ALA A 27 -23.91 -14.68 -60.46
C ALA A 27 -23.47 -15.90 -59.66
N GLY A 28 -22.34 -15.82 -58.95
CA GLY A 28 -21.72 -16.96 -58.28
C GLY A 28 -22.67 -17.83 -57.43
N PRO A 29 -22.18 -18.99 -56.97
CA PRO A 29 -20.80 -19.16 -56.50
C PRO A 29 -19.79 -19.58 -57.58
N THR A 30 -18.57 -19.06 -57.49
CA THR A 30 -17.40 -19.56 -58.25
C THR A 30 -16.52 -20.39 -57.33
N LEU A 31 -16.36 -21.68 -57.61
CA LEU A 31 -15.47 -22.54 -56.81
C LEU A 31 -14.01 -22.32 -57.20
N VAL A 32 -13.11 -22.17 -56.22
CA VAL A 32 -11.68 -21.94 -56.42
C VAL A 32 -10.84 -22.84 -55.53
N SER A 33 -9.75 -23.37 -56.10
CA SER A 33 -8.74 -24.18 -55.41
C SER A 33 -7.51 -24.33 -56.31
N GLY A 34 -6.40 -24.80 -55.74
CA GLY A 34 -5.18 -25.11 -56.48
C GLY A 34 -4.40 -23.87 -56.91
N THR A 35 -3.48 -24.07 -57.85
CA THR A 35 -2.55 -23.02 -58.31
C THR A 35 -3.20 -22.14 -59.37
N LEU A 36 -3.13 -20.82 -59.20
CA LEU A 36 -3.57 -19.87 -60.22
C LEU A 36 -2.70 -20.01 -61.50
N PRO A 37 -3.31 -20.13 -62.69
CA PRO A 37 -2.56 -20.33 -63.94
C PRO A 37 -1.86 -19.07 -64.45
N GLY A 38 -2.16 -17.91 -63.85
CA GLY A 38 -1.64 -16.60 -64.24
C GLY A 38 -2.37 -15.50 -63.48
N ASN A 39 -2.12 -14.24 -63.87
CA ASN A 39 -2.80 -13.09 -63.27
C ASN A 39 -4.31 -13.26 -63.34
N THR A 40 -4.96 -13.17 -62.20
CA THR A 40 -6.39 -13.49 -62.04
C THR A 40 -7.07 -12.34 -61.30
N THR A 41 -8.23 -11.93 -61.80
CA THR A 41 -9.09 -10.95 -61.13
C THR A 41 -10.39 -11.62 -60.69
N TRP A 42 -10.67 -11.57 -59.39
CA TRP A 42 -11.95 -11.93 -58.82
C TRP A 42 -12.84 -10.69 -58.83
N THR A 43 -13.98 -10.78 -59.53
CA THR A 43 -14.93 -9.68 -59.71
C THR A 43 -16.28 -10.01 -59.06
N VAL A 44 -17.10 -9.00 -58.78
CA VAL A 44 -18.45 -9.18 -58.19
C VAL A 44 -19.31 -10.15 -59.01
N SER A 45 -19.11 -10.22 -60.33
CA SER A 45 -19.85 -11.14 -61.20
C SER A 45 -19.62 -12.62 -60.88
N GLY A 46 -18.45 -12.96 -60.35
CA GLY A 46 -18.10 -14.32 -59.90
C GLY A 46 -18.33 -14.55 -58.40
N SER A 47 -18.74 -13.53 -57.64
CA SER A 47 -18.91 -13.61 -56.20
C SER A 47 -20.22 -14.35 -55.82
N PRO A 48 -20.25 -15.12 -54.72
CA PRO A 48 -19.11 -15.43 -53.83
C PRO A 48 -18.11 -16.39 -54.48
N PHE A 49 -16.82 -16.17 -54.23
CA PHE A 49 -15.78 -17.15 -54.54
C PHE A 49 -15.68 -18.12 -53.37
N ILE A 50 -15.96 -19.40 -53.60
CA ILE A 50 -15.92 -20.43 -52.56
C ILE A 50 -14.58 -21.17 -52.66
N VAL A 51 -13.75 -21.01 -51.64
CA VAL A 51 -12.46 -21.69 -51.52
C VAL A 51 -12.71 -23.11 -51.02
N THR A 52 -12.60 -24.10 -51.90
CA THR A 52 -12.85 -25.53 -51.61
C THR A 52 -11.55 -26.33 -51.44
N GLY A 53 -10.43 -25.63 -51.39
CA GLY A 53 -9.07 -26.16 -51.30
C GLY A 53 -8.08 -25.00 -51.31
N ASP A 54 -6.86 -25.22 -50.84
CA ASP A 54 -5.85 -24.15 -50.81
C ASP A 54 -5.69 -23.50 -52.19
N VAL A 55 -5.72 -22.17 -52.23
CA VAL A 55 -5.44 -21.40 -53.44
C VAL A 55 -4.00 -20.91 -53.39
N THR A 56 -3.19 -21.27 -54.38
CA THR A 56 -1.80 -20.80 -54.48
C THR A 56 -1.67 -19.72 -55.53
N VAL A 57 -1.10 -18.57 -55.16
CA VAL A 57 -0.68 -17.49 -56.05
C VAL A 57 0.84 -17.63 -56.27
N PRO A 58 1.30 -18.16 -57.42
CA PRO A 58 2.73 -18.36 -57.67
C PRO A 58 3.55 -17.07 -57.72
N GLN A 59 4.86 -17.19 -57.57
CA GLN A 59 5.78 -16.08 -57.81
C GLN A 59 5.55 -15.47 -59.20
N GLY A 60 5.52 -14.13 -59.28
CA GLY A 60 5.26 -13.39 -60.52
C GLY A 60 3.78 -13.31 -60.94
N VAL A 61 2.88 -14.01 -60.25
CA VAL A 61 1.43 -13.94 -60.47
C VAL A 61 0.78 -12.96 -59.48
N THR A 62 -0.20 -12.19 -59.95
CA THR A 62 -1.04 -11.34 -59.11
C THR A 62 -2.48 -11.87 -59.05
N LEU A 63 -3.00 -12.06 -57.84
CA LEU A 63 -4.42 -12.19 -57.57
C LEU A 63 -4.98 -10.80 -57.23
N THR A 64 -5.92 -10.30 -58.02
CA THR A 64 -6.65 -9.05 -57.73
C THR A 64 -8.06 -9.41 -57.26
N VAL A 65 -8.50 -8.84 -56.15
CA VAL A 65 -9.85 -9.02 -55.60
C VAL A 65 -10.54 -7.66 -55.59
N ASP A 66 -11.52 -7.50 -56.47
CA ASP A 66 -12.19 -6.21 -56.67
C ASP A 66 -13.10 -5.84 -55.47
N PRO A 67 -13.35 -4.53 -55.24
CA PRO A 67 -14.30 -4.05 -54.24
C PRO A 67 -15.66 -4.75 -54.30
N GLY A 68 -16.18 -5.19 -53.15
CA GLY A 68 -17.49 -5.84 -53.02
C GLY A 68 -17.48 -7.34 -53.24
N VAL A 69 -16.33 -7.93 -53.58
CA VAL A 69 -16.18 -9.38 -53.69
C VAL A 69 -16.22 -10.03 -52.32
N GLN A 70 -17.05 -11.07 -52.21
CA GLN A 70 -17.03 -12.02 -51.10
C GLN A 70 -16.22 -13.26 -51.49
N VAL A 71 -15.29 -13.63 -50.62
CA VAL A 71 -14.51 -14.87 -50.64
C VAL A 71 -14.90 -15.66 -49.40
N ARG A 72 -15.42 -16.87 -49.60
CA ARG A 72 -15.90 -17.73 -48.52
C ARG A 72 -15.11 -19.02 -48.50
N PHE A 73 -14.63 -19.43 -47.33
CA PHE A 73 -13.87 -20.65 -47.19
C PHE A 73 -14.78 -21.80 -46.77
N ASP A 74 -14.76 -22.88 -47.55
CA ASP A 74 -15.51 -24.08 -47.21
C ASP A 74 -14.95 -24.74 -45.95
N THR A 75 -15.83 -25.27 -45.10
CA THR A 75 -15.49 -25.92 -43.81
C THR A 75 -15.61 -27.45 -43.90
N ALA A 76 -16.02 -27.98 -45.06
CA ALA A 76 -16.24 -29.40 -45.27
C ALA A 76 -14.93 -30.20 -45.06
N PRO A 77 -14.96 -31.30 -44.27
CA PRO A 77 -13.80 -32.16 -44.08
C PRO A 77 -13.19 -32.62 -45.43
N PRO A 78 -11.85 -32.70 -45.54
CA PRO A 78 -10.91 -32.88 -44.43
C PRO A 78 -10.13 -31.65 -43.95
N ALA A 79 -10.35 -30.43 -44.44
CA ALA A 79 -9.48 -29.31 -44.02
C ALA A 79 -10.11 -27.92 -44.11
N SER A 80 -9.78 -27.07 -43.13
CA SER A 80 -9.79 -25.61 -43.25
C SER A 80 -8.74 -25.19 -44.29
N HIS A 81 -9.04 -24.20 -45.15
CA HIS A 81 -8.20 -23.84 -46.29
C HIS A 81 -7.42 -22.53 -46.11
N SER A 82 -6.37 -22.35 -46.90
CA SER A 82 -5.54 -21.13 -46.98
C SER A 82 -5.52 -20.50 -48.37
N ILE A 83 -5.12 -19.23 -48.45
CA ILE A 83 -4.57 -18.64 -49.66
C ILE A 83 -3.05 -18.49 -49.46
N LEU A 84 -2.26 -19.20 -50.25
CA LEU A 84 -0.80 -19.21 -50.20
C LEU A 84 -0.25 -18.25 -51.27
N VAL A 85 0.32 -17.12 -50.86
CA VAL A 85 0.75 -16.05 -51.77
C VAL A 85 2.27 -15.99 -51.82
N TYR A 86 2.86 -16.60 -52.86
CA TYR A 86 4.27 -16.44 -53.22
C TYR A 86 4.48 -15.31 -54.24
N GLY A 87 3.42 -14.95 -54.97
CA GLY A 87 3.38 -13.79 -55.85
C GLY A 87 2.86 -12.56 -55.12
N ARG A 88 1.77 -11.98 -55.62
CA ARG A 88 1.14 -10.78 -55.06
C ARG A 88 -0.37 -10.96 -54.91
N ILE A 89 -0.94 -10.44 -53.83
CA ILE A 89 -2.38 -10.26 -53.68
C ILE A 89 -2.69 -8.75 -53.57
N LEU A 90 -3.68 -8.31 -54.32
CA LEU A 90 -4.24 -6.96 -54.26
C LEU A 90 -5.72 -7.10 -53.86
N SER A 91 -6.00 -6.98 -52.57
CA SER A 91 -7.35 -6.93 -52.01
C SER A 91 -7.65 -5.49 -51.63
N ILE A 92 -8.13 -4.70 -52.59
CA ILE A 92 -8.29 -3.26 -52.43
C ILE A 92 -9.77 -2.93 -52.59
N GLY A 93 -10.46 -2.82 -51.46
CA GLY A 93 -11.84 -2.35 -51.39
C GLY A 93 -11.95 -0.83 -51.42
N ARG A 94 -13.10 -0.31 -51.00
CA ARG A 94 -13.35 1.11 -50.75
C ARG A 94 -14.07 1.28 -49.42
N PRO A 95 -14.03 2.48 -48.78
CA PRO A 95 -14.74 2.74 -47.53
C PRO A 95 -16.25 2.43 -47.58
N ASP A 96 -16.86 2.55 -48.77
CA ASP A 96 -18.28 2.28 -49.02
C ASP A 96 -18.55 0.87 -49.56
N LEU A 97 -17.51 0.12 -49.94
CA LEU A 97 -17.62 -1.20 -50.55
C LEU A 97 -16.37 -2.04 -50.28
N HIS A 98 -16.38 -2.75 -49.17
CA HIS A 98 -15.26 -3.59 -48.73
C HIS A 98 -15.17 -4.91 -49.51
N VAL A 99 -13.99 -5.50 -49.57
CA VAL A 99 -13.80 -6.92 -49.89
C VAL A 99 -14.08 -7.73 -48.61
N MET A 100 -14.68 -8.91 -48.70
CA MET A 100 -14.98 -9.73 -47.52
C MET A 100 -14.40 -11.15 -47.64
N PHE A 101 -13.58 -11.56 -46.67
CA PHE A 101 -13.09 -12.92 -46.49
C PHE A 101 -13.72 -13.54 -45.24
N THR A 102 -14.48 -14.61 -45.38
CA THR A 102 -15.25 -15.20 -44.28
C THR A 102 -15.43 -16.72 -44.43
N SER A 103 -16.00 -17.37 -43.42
CA SER A 103 -16.47 -18.76 -43.50
C SER A 103 -17.63 -18.92 -44.49
N ASN A 104 -17.72 -20.08 -45.13
CA ASN A 104 -18.87 -20.52 -45.90
C ASN A 104 -19.92 -21.27 -45.04
N ASP A 105 -19.63 -21.50 -43.76
CA ASP A 105 -20.55 -22.17 -42.83
C ASP A 105 -21.74 -21.25 -42.46
N PRO A 106 -22.99 -21.75 -42.44
CA PRO A 106 -24.14 -20.99 -41.95
C PRO A 106 -24.05 -20.61 -40.46
N PHE A 107 -23.24 -21.33 -39.67
CA PHE A 107 -22.97 -21.08 -38.26
C PHE A 107 -21.46 -20.92 -38.06
N PRO A 108 -20.89 -19.79 -38.52
CA PRO A 108 -19.46 -19.63 -38.59
C PRO A 108 -18.83 -19.65 -37.19
N ASP A 109 -17.68 -20.29 -37.08
CA ASP A 109 -16.87 -20.34 -35.86
C ASP A 109 -15.40 -20.02 -36.18
N ARG A 110 -14.63 -19.76 -35.13
CA ARG A 110 -13.20 -19.52 -35.23
C ARG A 110 -12.48 -20.73 -35.81
N ASN A 111 -11.49 -20.43 -36.64
CA ASN A 111 -10.66 -21.42 -37.34
C ASN A 111 -11.38 -22.14 -38.49
N ASP A 112 -12.54 -21.65 -38.93
CA ASP A 112 -13.23 -22.14 -40.14
C ASP A 112 -12.32 -22.07 -41.37
N TRP A 113 -11.38 -21.13 -41.39
CA TRP A 113 -10.30 -21.10 -42.38
C TRP A 113 -8.95 -20.81 -41.73
N VAL A 114 -7.88 -21.22 -42.40
CA VAL A 114 -6.53 -21.20 -41.80
C VAL A 114 -5.95 -19.79 -41.87
N SER A 115 -5.65 -19.32 -43.08
CA SER A 115 -4.89 -18.06 -43.25
C SER A 115 -4.82 -17.56 -44.70
N ILE A 116 -4.60 -16.25 -44.86
CA ILE A 116 -3.97 -15.68 -46.04
C ILE A 116 -2.47 -15.54 -45.71
N GLN A 117 -1.68 -16.42 -46.29
CA GLN A 117 -0.25 -16.51 -46.02
C GLN A 117 0.54 -15.76 -47.10
N LEU A 118 1.24 -14.70 -46.70
CA LEU A 118 2.11 -13.90 -47.55
C LEU A 118 3.55 -14.42 -47.38
N LEU A 119 4.04 -15.18 -48.36
CA LEU A 119 5.28 -15.97 -48.28
C LEU A 119 6.33 -15.37 -49.21
N GLY A 120 7.05 -14.34 -48.75
CA GLY A 120 7.94 -13.56 -49.63
C GLY A 120 7.16 -12.74 -50.68
N SER A 121 5.95 -12.31 -50.32
CA SER A 121 4.99 -11.68 -51.22
C SER A 121 5.22 -10.18 -51.37
N ASP A 122 6.17 -9.80 -52.22
CA ASP A 122 6.52 -8.40 -52.45
C ASP A 122 5.40 -7.62 -53.19
N GLY A 123 5.05 -6.46 -52.64
CA GLY A 123 4.09 -5.53 -53.22
C GLY A 123 2.62 -5.90 -53.01
N SER A 124 2.31 -6.84 -52.11
CA SER A 124 0.93 -7.12 -51.71
C SER A 124 0.31 -5.95 -50.93
N ASP A 125 -0.97 -5.70 -51.20
CA ASP A 125 -1.76 -4.63 -50.58
C ASP A 125 -3.14 -5.17 -50.20
N ILE A 126 -3.50 -4.97 -48.94
CA ILE A 126 -4.77 -5.37 -48.34
C ILE A 126 -5.35 -4.12 -47.69
N GLU A 127 -6.33 -3.53 -48.35
CA GLU A 127 -6.93 -2.28 -47.95
C GLU A 127 -8.45 -2.30 -48.09
N TYR A 128 -9.17 -1.74 -47.10
CA TYR A 128 -10.64 -1.79 -47.05
C TYR A 128 -11.19 -3.21 -47.24
N THR A 129 -10.60 -4.16 -46.50
CA THR A 129 -11.01 -5.56 -46.47
C THR A 129 -11.54 -5.94 -45.09
N GLU A 130 -12.62 -6.70 -45.07
CA GLU A 130 -13.22 -7.29 -43.89
C GLU A 130 -12.85 -8.77 -43.81
N PHE A 131 -12.36 -9.20 -42.65
CA PHE A 131 -12.00 -10.57 -42.36
C PHE A 131 -12.75 -11.06 -41.14
N SER A 132 -13.30 -12.27 -41.22
CA SER A 132 -13.91 -12.92 -40.06
C SER A 132 -13.63 -14.41 -40.02
N TRP A 133 -13.54 -14.97 -38.80
CA TRP A 133 -13.54 -16.43 -38.53
C TRP A 133 -12.25 -17.19 -38.94
N GLY A 134 -11.20 -16.49 -39.36
CA GLY A 134 -9.91 -17.11 -39.68
C GLY A 134 -9.15 -17.59 -38.44
N SER A 135 -8.23 -18.53 -38.57
CA SER A 135 -7.37 -18.96 -37.47
C SER A 135 -6.25 -17.95 -37.21
N THR A 136 -5.29 -17.87 -38.13
CA THR A 136 -4.31 -16.78 -38.24
C THR A 136 -4.67 -16.00 -39.50
N THR A 137 -5.51 -14.99 -39.36
CA THR A 137 -6.19 -14.36 -40.51
C THR A 137 -5.20 -13.89 -41.59
N ILE A 138 -4.19 -13.11 -41.20
CA ILE A 138 -3.10 -12.68 -42.09
C ILE A 138 -1.76 -13.13 -41.50
N ASP A 139 -1.01 -13.93 -42.27
CA ASP A 139 0.30 -14.47 -41.87
C ASP A 139 1.39 -13.96 -42.81
N VAL A 140 2.15 -12.96 -42.35
CA VAL A 140 3.22 -12.31 -43.10
C VAL A 140 4.55 -12.98 -42.78
N ARG A 141 5.21 -13.56 -43.78
CA ARG A 141 6.55 -14.16 -43.64
C ARG A 141 7.51 -13.55 -44.64
N GLN A 142 8.61 -12.98 -44.12
CA GLN A 142 9.73 -12.49 -44.94
C GLN A 142 9.32 -11.52 -46.06
N CYS A 143 8.30 -10.68 -45.82
CA CYS A 143 7.84 -9.68 -46.78
C CYS A 143 7.20 -8.49 -46.07
N SER A 144 6.97 -7.41 -46.82
CA SER A 144 6.52 -6.12 -46.28
C SER A 144 5.27 -5.59 -47.01
N PRO A 145 4.12 -6.28 -46.89
CA PRO A 145 2.85 -5.80 -47.44
C PRO A 145 2.36 -4.51 -46.75
N LYS A 146 1.43 -3.83 -47.41
CA LYS A 146 0.56 -2.83 -46.76
C LYS A 146 -0.73 -3.53 -46.30
N ILE A 147 -1.08 -3.34 -45.02
CA ILE A 147 -2.31 -3.84 -44.40
C ILE A 147 -2.99 -2.64 -43.74
N ALA A 148 -3.90 -1.99 -44.46
CA ALA A 148 -4.47 -0.72 -44.05
C ALA A 148 -6.00 -0.67 -44.06
N ASN A 149 -6.61 0.06 -43.11
CA ASN A 149 -8.06 0.35 -43.15
C ASN A 149 -8.93 -0.92 -43.20
N ASN A 150 -8.50 -2.01 -42.56
CA ASN A 150 -9.22 -3.29 -42.54
C ASN A 150 -9.98 -3.49 -41.24
N THR A 151 -10.97 -4.36 -41.27
CA THR A 151 -11.65 -4.87 -40.07
C THR A 151 -11.36 -6.37 -39.97
N ILE A 152 -10.76 -6.81 -38.87
CA ILE A 152 -10.44 -8.22 -38.61
C ILE A 152 -11.14 -8.64 -37.33
N LEU A 153 -12.11 -9.53 -37.47
CA LEU A 153 -12.99 -9.97 -36.39
C LEU A 153 -12.85 -11.46 -36.16
N GLU A 154 -13.00 -11.84 -34.89
CA GLU A 154 -13.26 -13.21 -34.49
C GLU A 154 -12.18 -14.20 -34.99
N SER A 155 -10.90 -13.81 -34.99
CA SER A 155 -9.82 -14.74 -35.31
C SER A 155 -9.63 -15.77 -34.19
N GLY A 156 -9.32 -17.01 -34.56
CA GLY A 156 -9.20 -18.14 -33.64
C GLY A 156 -7.90 -18.14 -32.84
N LEU A 157 -6.80 -17.68 -33.44
CA LEU A 157 -5.48 -17.58 -32.81
C LEU A 157 -4.93 -16.16 -32.91
N ARG A 158 -4.83 -15.61 -34.13
CA ARG A 158 -4.13 -14.35 -34.40
C ARG A 158 -4.84 -13.58 -35.50
N ALA A 159 -5.04 -12.27 -35.33
CA ALA A 159 -5.53 -11.46 -36.45
C ALA A 159 -4.41 -11.19 -37.46
N ILE A 160 -3.25 -10.71 -37.01
CA ILE A 160 -2.07 -10.49 -37.87
C ILE A 160 -0.83 -11.08 -37.22
N GLN A 161 -0.10 -11.90 -37.97
CA GLN A 161 1.21 -12.41 -37.60
C GLN A 161 2.27 -11.90 -38.57
N VAL A 162 3.42 -11.47 -38.04
CA VAL A 162 4.58 -11.02 -38.82
C VAL A 162 5.83 -11.74 -38.37
N ILE A 163 6.47 -12.48 -39.27
CA ILE A 163 7.64 -13.30 -38.94
C ILE A 163 8.80 -13.02 -39.90
N GLY A 164 9.95 -12.74 -39.29
CA GLY A 164 11.27 -12.88 -39.90
C GLY A 164 11.98 -11.56 -40.20
N PRO A 165 13.33 -11.58 -40.25
CA PRO A 165 14.19 -10.38 -40.30
C PRO A 165 13.97 -9.45 -41.51
N ASN A 166 13.32 -9.92 -42.57
CA ASN A 166 13.04 -9.12 -43.76
C ASN A 166 11.58 -8.60 -43.81
N ALA A 167 10.81 -8.79 -42.73
CA ALA A 167 9.43 -8.35 -42.65
C ALA A 167 9.34 -6.99 -41.94
N ALA A 168 8.96 -5.96 -42.69
CA ALA A 168 8.68 -4.61 -42.19
C ALA A 168 7.37 -4.06 -42.80
N PRO A 169 6.23 -4.78 -42.66
CA PRO A 169 4.97 -4.31 -43.21
C PRO A 169 4.49 -3.01 -42.55
N LEU A 170 3.65 -2.27 -43.29
CA LEU A 170 2.87 -1.17 -42.76
C LEU A 170 1.50 -1.71 -42.34
N ILE A 171 1.22 -1.70 -41.04
CA ILE A 171 -0.05 -2.14 -40.45
C ILE A 171 -0.73 -0.90 -39.86
N GLU A 172 -1.72 -0.35 -40.56
CA GLU A 172 -2.31 0.93 -40.16
C GLU A 172 -3.83 1.06 -40.24
N ASN A 173 -4.42 1.86 -39.34
CA ASN A 173 -5.85 2.17 -39.35
C ASN A 173 -6.76 0.94 -39.34
N ASN A 174 -6.30 -0.21 -38.83
CA ASN A 174 -7.10 -1.42 -38.77
C ASN A 174 -7.93 -1.47 -37.47
N HIS A 175 -9.11 -2.07 -37.55
CA HIS A 175 -9.92 -2.45 -36.40
C HIS A 175 -9.80 -3.95 -36.16
N ILE A 176 -9.32 -4.35 -34.97
CA ILE A 176 -8.98 -5.75 -34.67
C ILE A 176 -9.63 -6.19 -33.36
N GLN A 177 -10.39 -7.29 -33.45
CA GLN A 177 -11.06 -7.92 -32.31
C GLN A 177 -11.03 -9.46 -32.46
N THR A 178 -10.52 -10.17 -31.46
CA THR A 178 -10.40 -11.64 -31.46
C THR A 178 -11.20 -12.34 -30.35
N GLN A 179 -11.72 -11.59 -29.37
CA GLN A 179 -12.38 -12.01 -28.12
C GLN A 179 -11.41 -12.45 -27.01
N LEU A 180 -11.84 -12.26 -25.76
CA LEU A 180 -11.14 -12.54 -24.51
C LEU A 180 -11.01 -14.03 -24.16
N PHE A 181 -10.41 -14.81 -25.04
CA PHE A 181 -10.08 -16.22 -24.78
C PHE A 181 -8.57 -16.43 -24.85
N ASN A 182 -8.06 -17.35 -24.02
CA ASN A 182 -6.64 -17.58 -23.84
C ASN A 182 -5.90 -17.75 -25.18
N GLN A 183 -4.73 -17.11 -25.31
CA GLN A 183 -3.82 -17.13 -26.46
C GLN A 183 -4.29 -16.38 -27.73
N ARG A 184 -5.44 -15.71 -27.72
CA ARG A 184 -5.89 -14.92 -28.88
C ARG A 184 -5.17 -13.57 -28.95
N VAL A 185 -4.49 -13.32 -30.06
CA VAL A 185 -3.65 -12.13 -30.24
C VAL A 185 -4.18 -11.24 -31.36
N GLY A 186 -4.21 -9.93 -31.13
CA GLY A 186 -4.47 -8.97 -32.20
C GLY A 186 -3.32 -8.97 -33.21
N ILE A 187 -2.16 -8.44 -32.82
CA ILE A 187 -0.97 -8.40 -33.68
C ILE A 187 0.19 -9.08 -32.96
N ILE A 188 0.85 -10.02 -33.63
CA ILE A 188 2.05 -10.67 -33.11
C ILE A 188 3.23 -10.52 -34.08
N THR A 189 4.41 -10.25 -33.55
CA THR A 189 5.63 -10.04 -34.34
C THR A 189 6.80 -10.88 -33.80
N GLN A 190 7.53 -11.54 -34.70
CA GLN A 190 8.73 -12.31 -34.38
C GLN A 190 9.89 -11.94 -35.30
N GLU A 191 11.03 -11.54 -34.74
CA GLU A 191 12.24 -11.16 -35.51
C GLU A 191 11.95 -10.13 -36.62
N ALA A 192 10.94 -9.28 -36.45
CA ALA A 192 10.40 -8.42 -37.51
C ALA A 192 10.28 -6.96 -37.06
N ASP A 193 10.29 -6.04 -38.03
CA ASP A 193 10.31 -4.59 -37.80
C ASP A 193 9.11 -3.87 -38.44
N PRO A 194 7.85 -4.31 -38.23
CA PRO A 194 6.69 -3.61 -38.77
C PRO A 194 6.52 -2.20 -38.18
N VAL A 195 5.86 -1.35 -38.97
CA VAL A 195 5.25 -0.11 -38.48
C VAL A 195 3.78 -0.40 -38.19
N ILE A 196 3.43 -0.45 -36.91
CA ILE A 196 2.07 -0.70 -36.42
C ILE A 196 1.52 0.63 -35.91
N ARG A 197 0.66 1.29 -36.68
CA ARG A 197 0.19 2.63 -36.32
C ARG A 197 -1.30 2.90 -36.49
N ASN A 198 -1.86 3.75 -35.64
CA ASN A 198 -3.26 4.18 -35.73
C ASN A 198 -4.29 3.03 -35.70
N ASN A 199 -3.92 1.86 -35.20
CA ASN A 199 -4.84 0.72 -35.13
C ASN A 199 -5.69 0.82 -33.86
N THR A 200 -6.91 0.29 -33.93
CA THR A 200 -7.78 0.08 -32.78
C THR A 200 -7.88 -1.41 -32.50
N LEU A 201 -7.29 -1.85 -31.39
CA LEU A 201 -7.31 -3.23 -30.92
C LEU A 201 -8.21 -3.29 -29.69
N VAL A 202 -9.32 -4.02 -29.78
CA VAL A 202 -10.32 -4.14 -28.71
C VAL A 202 -10.62 -5.61 -28.41
N ASP A 203 -10.80 -5.94 -27.13
CA ASP A 203 -11.22 -7.27 -26.66
C ASP A 203 -10.32 -8.40 -27.21
N ASN A 204 -9.02 -8.14 -27.28
CA ASN A 204 -8.01 -9.13 -27.64
C ASN A 204 -7.33 -9.63 -26.37
N TYR A 205 -7.20 -10.94 -26.19
CA TYR A 205 -6.54 -11.48 -24.99
C TYR A 205 -5.12 -10.93 -24.84
N PHE A 206 -4.34 -10.92 -25.94
CA PHE A 206 -3.16 -10.06 -26.09
C PHE A 206 -3.41 -9.03 -27.19
N GLY A 207 -3.23 -7.74 -26.91
CA GLY A 207 -3.35 -6.69 -27.93
C GLY A 207 -2.23 -6.80 -28.97
N ILE A 208 -1.04 -6.36 -28.59
CA ILE A 208 0.18 -6.48 -29.40
C ILE A 208 1.20 -7.32 -28.65
N TYR A 209 1.74 -8.35 -29.30
CA TYR A 209 2.76 -9.22 -28.73
C TYR A 209 4.02 -9.24 -29.60
N VAL A 210 5.10 -8.69 -29.07
CA VAL A 210 6.43 -8.68 -29.71
C VAL A 210 7.31 -9.73 -29.02
N TYR A 211 7.83 -10.71 -29.77
CA TYR A 211 8.61 -11.79 -29.17
C TYR A 211 9.83 -12.18 -30.00
N LEU A 212 10.92 -12.55 -29.32
CA LEU A 212 12.15 -13.09 -29.94
C LEU A 212 12.75 -12.16 -31.00
N GLY A 213 13.15 -10.95 -30.59
CA GLY A 213 13.84 -9.99 -31.44
C GLY A 213 12.90 -9.09 -32.28
N GLY A 214 13.52 -8.26 -33.11
CA GLY A 214 12.84 -7.18 -33.83
C GLY A 214 12.77 -5.88 -33.02
N ARG A 215 12.48 -4.80 -33.74
CA ARG A 215 12.40 -3.40 -33.29
C ARG A 215 11.21 -2.70 -33.96
N PRO A 216 9.98 -3.25 -33.84
CA PRO A 216 8.81 -2.64 -34.45
C PRO A 216 8.57 -1.23 -33.90
N ARG A 217 7.95 -0.40 -34.73
CA ARG A 217 7.43 0.92 -34.34
C ARG A 217 5.94 0.79 -34.07
N ILE A 218 5.54 0.94 -32.81
CA ILE A 218 4.15 0.84 -32.35
C ILE A 218 3.70 2.25 -31.99
N GLU A 219 2.90 2.88 -32.86
CA GLU A 219 2.65 4.32 -32.78
C GLU A 219 1.16 4.67 -32.85
N ASN A 220 0.66 5.54 -31.95
CA ASN A 220 -0.71 6.07 -32.03
C ASN A 220 -1.81 5.00 -32.02
N ASN A 221 -1.57 3.82 -31.44
CA ASN A 221 -2.58 2.78 -31.36
C ASN A 221 -3.48 2.97 -30.13
N SER A 222 -4.73 2.55 -30.25
CA SER A 222 -5.67 2.40 -29.12
C SER A 222 -5.82 0.91 -28.82
N ILE A 223 -5.35 0.48 -27.65
CA ILE A 223 -5.32 -0.94 -27.24
C ILE A 223 -6.09 -1.09 -25.94
N ARG A 224 -7.22 -1.79 -26.00
CA ARG A 224 -8.17 -1.78 -24.90
C ARG A 224 -8.88 -3.09 -24.62
N ASN A 225 -9.29 -3.22 -23.35
CA ASN A 225 -10.14 -4.28 -22.85
C ASN A 225 -9.60 -5.69 -23.11
N GLY A 226 -8.27 -5.85 -23.17
CA GLY A 226 -7.61 -7.15 -23.25
C GLY A 226 -7.26 -7.75 -21.89
N TRP A 227 -6.52 -8.86 -21.88
CA TRP A 227 -5.80 -9.28 -20.68
C TRP A 227 -4.48 -8.52 -20.55
N VAL A 228 -3.66 -8.54 -21.61
CA VAL A 228 -2.44 -7.73 -21.72
C VAL A 228 -2.52 -6.85 -22.96
N GLY A 229 -2.34 -5.55 -22.78
CA GLY A 229 -2.34 -4.58 -23.87
C GLY A 229 -1.15 -4.78 -24.81
N VAL A 230 0.06 -4.61 -24.28
CA VAL A 230 1.31 -4.86 -25.01
C VAL A 230 2.21 -5.79 -24.22
N LEU A 231 2.60 -6.91 -24.84
CA LEU A 231 3.55 -7.87 -24.31
C LEU A 231 4.84 -7.83 -25.11
N VAL A 232 5.99 -7.74 -24.45
CA VAL A 232 7.31 -7.76 -25.09
C VAL A 232 8.20 -8.81 -24.42
N LEU A 233 8.68 -9.79 -25.20
CA LEU A 233 9.60 -10.84 -24.75
C LEU A 233 10.88 -10.81 -25.59
N SER A 234 12.02 -10.49 -24.98
CA SER A 234 13.34 -10.49 -25.63
C SER A 234 13.38 -9.71 -26.95
N ALA A 235 12.83 -8.48 -26.95
CA ALA A 235 12.78 -7.58 -28.10
C ALA A 235 12.86 -6.10 -27.67
N ASP A 236 13.18 -5.20 -28.62
CA ASP A 236 13.43 -3.77 -28.33
C ASP A 236 12.52 -2.84 -29.16
N PRO A 237 11.19 -2.86 -28.98
CA PRO A 237 10.28 -2.03 -29.76
C PRO A 237 10.34 -0.55 -29.36
N VAL A 238 9.89 0.32 -30.26
CA VAL A 238 9.56 1.72 -29.94
C VAL A 238 8.06 1.85 -29.80
N LEU A 239 7.59 2.22 -28.60
CA LEU A 239 6.18 2.52 -28.35
C LEU A 239 6.05 4.04 -28.22
N ALA A 240 5.32 4.67 -29.14
CA ALA A 240 5.12 6.12 -29.13
C ALA A 240 3.64 6.50 -29.20
N ASN A 241 3.18 7.38 -28.30
CA ASN A 241 1.85 7.98 -28.33
C ASN A 241 0.70 6.96 -28.37
N ASN A 242 0.87 5.78 -27.79
CA ASN A 242 -0.20 4.79 -27.70
C ASN A 242 -1.07 5.08 -26.48
N THR A 243 -2.36 4.76 -26.60
CA THR A 243 -3.29 4.71 -25.47
C THR A 243 -3.60 3.26 -25.17
N VAL A 244 -3.22 2.80 -23.98
CA VAL A 244 -3.41 1.43 -23.53
C VAL A 244 -4.27 1.44 -22.27
N GLU A 245 -5.52 0.98 -22.39
CA GLU A 245 -6.52 1.20 -21.35
C GLU A 245 -7.45 0.01 -21.09
N GLY A 246 -7.89 -0.15 -19.84
CA GLY A 246 -8.89 -1.16 -19.50
C GLY A 246 -8.40 -2.60 -19.67
N ASN A 247 -7.10 -2.83 -19.84
CA ASN A 247 -6.53 -4.17 -19.98
C ASN A 247 -6.34 -4.80 -18.59
N GLY A 248 -6.84 -6.01 -18.41
CA GLY A 248 -6.89 -6.68 -17.13
C GLY A 248 -8.24 -7.35 -16.94
N LEU A 249 -8.22 -8.64 -16.64
CA LEU A 249 -9.41 -9.44 -16.43
C LEU A 249 -9.64 -9.64 -14.93
N ALA A 250 -10.89 -9.44 -14.50
CA ALA A 250 -11.28 -9.66 -13.12
C ALA A 250 -10.83 -11.05 -12.65
N ASN A 251 -10.18 -11.12 -11.50
CA ASN A 251 -9.60 -12.33 -10.89
C ASN A 251 -8.39 -12.96 -11.61
N TYR A 252 -8.05 -12.55 -12.83
CA TYR A 252 -6.89 -13.06 -13.57
C TYR A 252 -5.74 -12.05 -13.69
N GLY A 253 -5.95 -10.80 -13.25
CA GLY A 253 -4.96 -9.72 -13.37
C GLY A 253 -4.78 -9.29 -14.82
N GLY A 254 -3.58 -8.85 -15.19
CA GLY A 254 -3.24 -8.39 -16.53
C GLY A 254 -2.66 -6.98 -16.53
N ASP A 255 -2.15 -6.56 -17.68
CA ASP A 255 -1.18 -5.47 -17.76
C ASP A 255 -1.47 -4.54 -18.94
N GLY A 256 -1.22 -3.25 -18.78
CA GLY A 256 -1.14 -2.34 -19.92
C GLY A 256 0.10 -2.66 -20.75
N LEU A 257 1.26 -2.64 -20.12
CA LEU A 257 2.55 -3.04 -20.71
C LEU A 257 3.22 -4.07 -19.84
N LEU A 258 3.66 -5.18 -20.43
CA LEU A 258 4.42 -6.22 -19.76
C LEU A 258 5.71 -6.51 -20.54
N LEU A 259 6.86 -6.35 -19.86
CA LEU A 259 8.18 -6.56 -20.44
C LEU A 259 8.90 -7.76 -19.81
N PHE A 260 9.63 -8.52 -20.62
CA PHE A 260 10.57 -9.54 -20.17
C PHE A 260 11.84 -9.46 -21.02
N ASP A 261 13.01 -9.35 -20.36
CA ASP A 261 14.31 -9.26 -21.03
C ASP A 261 14.32 -8.26 -22.21
N ALA A 262 13.75 -7.07 -21.99
CA ALA A 262 13.51 -6.09 -23.06
C ALA A 262 14.10 -4.71 -22.76
N ALA A 263 14.58 -4.01 -23.78
CA ALA A 263 14.98 -2.61 -23.69
C ALA A 263 14.13 -1.73 -24.61
N ALA A 264 12.82 -1.73 -24.39
CA ALA A 264 11.88 -0.93 -25.15
C ALA A 264 12.13 0.58 -24.99
N THR A 265 11.78 1.37 -26.00
CA THR A 265 11.76 2.83 -25.90
C THR A 265 10.32 3.32 -25.81
N LEU A 266 9.93 3.89 -24.67
CA LEU A 266 8.56 4.38 -24.44
C LEU A 266 8.53 5.91 -24.53
N ARG A 267 7.69 6.46 -25.42
CA ARG A 267 7.52 7.89 -25.62
C ARG A 267 6.06 8.29 -25.57
N ASP A 268 5.71 9.18 -24.66
CA ASP A 268 4.41 9.86 -24.64
C ASP A 268 3.19 8.91 -24.64
N ASN A 269 3.35 7.70 -24.09
CA ASN A 269 2.27 6.73 -24.00
C ASN A 269 1.39 6.99 -22.76
N VAL A 270 0.11 6.66 -22.89
CA VAL A 270 -0.88 6.75 -21.80
C VAL A 270 -1.32 5.34 -21.42
N PHE A 271 -1.00 4.92 -20.21
CA PHE A 271 -1.49 3.70 -19.59
C PHE A 271 -2.51 4.07 -18.53
N ARG A 272 -3.74 3.57 -18.61
CA ARG A 272 -4.77 3.91 -17.61
C ARG A 272 -5.79 2.82 -17.39
N ASN A 273 -6.30 2.71 -16.17
CA ASN A 273 -7.35 1.75 -15.81
C ASN A 273 -7.01 0.30 -16.21
N ASN A 274 -5.72 -0.04 -16.24
CA ASN A 274 -5.27 -1.41 -16.48
C ASN A 274 -5.09 -2.12 -15.13
N GLY A 275 -5.01 -3.45 -15.18
CA GLY A 275 -4.78 -4.29 -14.02
C GLY A 275 -3.52 -3.88 -13.27
N VAL A 276 -2.43 -3.94 -14.00
CA VAL A 276 -1.19 -3.25 -13.77
C VAL A 276 -1.01 -2.25 -14.90
N GLY A 277 -0.68 -0.99 -14.58
CA GLY A 277 -0.40 0.03 -15.58
C GLY A 277 0.76 -0.37 -16.47
N VAL A 278 1.93 -0.54 -15.86
CA VAL A 278 3.15 -1.04 -16.51
C VAL A 278 3.91 -1.99 -15.60
N ASP A 279 4.39 -3.10 -16.16
CA ASP A 279 5.29 -4.05 -15.53
C ASP A 279 6.65 -3.98 -16.25
N ILE A 280 7.60 -3.32 -15.59
CA ILE A 280 8.97 -3.17 -16.04
C ILE A 280 9.87 -3.85 -15.00
N PRO A 281 10.18 -5.14 -15.15
CA PRO A 281 11.04 -5.86 -14.23
C PRO A 281 12.49 -5.39 -14.30
N TYR A 282 13.29 -5.81 -13.31
CA TYR A 282 14.67 -5.36 -13.14
C TYR A 282 15.60 -5.73 -14.30
N ASP A 283 15.35 -6.85 -15.00
CA ASP A 283 16.07 -7.24 -16.21
C ASP A 283 15.77 -6.31 -17.41
N SER A 284 14.59 -5.68 -17.41
CA SER A 284 14.10 -4.75 -18.43
C SER A 284 14.32 -3.27 -18.07
N LYS A 285 15.02 -2.99 -16.96
CA LYS A 285 15.25 -1.63 -16.41
C LYS A 285 15.90 -0.64 -17.37
N ARG A 286 16.63 -1.12 -18.40
CA ARG A 286 17.22 -0.25 -19.43
C ARG A 286 16.17 0.57 -20.17
N THR A 287 14.94 0.06 -20.28
CA THR A 287 13.76 0.77 -20.81
C THR A 287 13.58 2.14 -20.15
N LEU A 288 13.78 2.25 -18.84
CA LEU A 288 13.55 3.48 -18.07
C LEU A 288 14.47 4.61 -18.51
N GLY A 289 15.73 4.31 -18.81
CA GLY A 289 16.70 5.31 -19.28
C GLY A 289 16.48 5.80 -20.72
N LEU A 290 15.70 5.06 -21.52
CA LEU A 290 15.37 5.40 -22.91
C LEU A 290 14.05 6.17 -23.02
N SER A 291 13.24 6.12 -21.99
CA SER A 291 11.82 6.48 -22.01
C SER A 291 11.56 7.88 -21.45
N ARG A 292 10.52 8.56 -21.96
CA ARG A 292 10.09 9.89 -21.46
C ARG A 292 8.63 10.17 -21.81
N GLY A 293 7.99 11.05 -21.03
CA GLY A 293 6.64 11.56 -21.32
C GLY A 293 5.50 10.57 -21.12
N ASN A 294 5.78 9.34 -20.68
CA ASN A 294 4.76 8.34 -20.44
C ASN A 294 4.05 8.61 -19.11
N VAL A 295 2.75 8.35 -19.08
CA VAL A 295 1.92 8.50 -17.87
C VAL A 295 1.17 7.21 -17.58
N VAL A 296 1.04 6.90 -16.29
CA VAL A 296 0.30 5.74 -15.78
C VAL A 296 -0.73 6.24 -14.78
N ASN A 297 -2.02 6.08 -15.08
CA ASN A 297 -3.13 6.68 -14.30
C ASN A 297 -2.93 8.19 -14.05
N GLY A 298 -2.33 8.91 -15.00
CA GLY A 298 -2.02 10.34 -14.88
C GLY A 298 -0.73 10.68 -14.13
N VAL A 299 -0.05 9.70 -13.52
CA VAL A 299 1.24 9.88 -12.86
C VAL A 299 2.37 9.67 -13.88
N PRO A 300 3.35 10.58 -13.97
CA PRO A 300 4.53 10.39 -14.81
C PRO A 300 5.29 9.10 -14.46
N LEU A 301 5.69 8.33 -15.47
CA LEU A 301 6.39 7.05 -15.29
C LEU A 301 7.71 7.21 -14.51
N ASP A 302 8.42 8.31 -14.72
CA ASP A 302 9.66 8.64 -14.02
C ASP A 302 9.45 9.06 -12.55
N THR A 303 8.21 9.33 -12.14
CA THR A 303 7.84 9.48 -10.73
C THR A 303 7.69 8.12 -10.05
N LEU A 304 7.09 7.15 -10.75
CA LEU A 304 6.88 5.78 -10.26
C LEU A 304 8.16 4.95 -10.25
N TYR A 305 9.02 5.10 -11.26
CA TYR A 305 10.30 4.40 -11.38
C TYR A 305 11.49 5.35 -11.32
N ARG A 306 12.42 5.08 -10.40
CA ARG A 306 13.70 5.77 -10.25
C ARG A 306 14.83 4.84 -10.64
N TYR A 307 15.44 5.13 -11.79
CA TYR A 307 16.54 4.34 -12.34
C TYR A 307 17.85 5.12 -12.26
N ARG A 308 18.89 4.55 -11.65
CA ARG A 308 20.22 5.15 -11.48
C ARG A 308 20.20 6.56 -10.88
N THR A 309 19.18 6.86 -10.09
CA THR A 309 19.09 8.14 -9.37
C THR A 309 20.13 8.17 -8.26
N ARG A 310 20.86 9.27 -8.13
CA ARG A 310 21.92 9.43 -7.13
C ARG A 310 21.79 10.75 -6.39
N ASP A 311 22.06 10.74 -5.09
CA ASP A 311 22.22 11.93 -4.26
C ASP A 311 21.03 12.90 -4.39
N ALA A 312 19.82 12.34 -4.28
CA ALA A 312 18.57 13.05 -4.60
C ALA A 312 17.60 13.06 -3.42
N VAL A 313 16.80 14.13 -3.33
CA VAL A 313 15.68 14.24 -2.40
C VAL A 313 14.38 14.31 -3.18
N LEU A 314 13.47 13.38 -2.92
CA LEU A 314 12.13 13.33 -3.47
C LEU A 314 11.15 13.77 -2.38
N ALA A 315 10.55 14.95 -2.54
CA ALA A 315 9.57 15.48 -1.59
C ALA A 315 8.19 15.59 -2.24
N GLY A 316 7.13 15.51 -1.42
CA GLY A 316 5.75 15.72 -1.88
C GLY A 316 5.22 14.62 -2.81
N VAL A 317 5.72 13.39 -2.64
CA VAL A 317 5.24 12.22 -3.39
C VAL A 317 3.93 11.75 -2.77
N ASP A 318 2.80 12.07 -3.39
CA ASP A 318 1.47 11.59 -3.01
C ASP A 318 0.95 10.67 -4.11
N LEU A 319 0.98 9.37 -3.87
CA LEU A 319 0.68 8.34 -4.84
C LEU A 319 -0.39 7.40 -4.31
N ASP A 320 -1.46 7.29 -5.10
CA ASP A 320 -2.51 6.31 -4.96
C ASP A 320 -2.64 5.58 -6.29
N SER A 321 -2.44 4.26 -6.27
CA SER A 321 -2.58 3.49 -7.51
C SER A 321 -4.05 3.32 -7.92
N GLY A 322 -4.98 3.34 -6.95
CA GLY A 322 -6.40 3.05 -7.16
C GLY A 322 -6.77 1.58 -6.98
N ARG A 323 -5.85 0.72 -6.53
CA ARG A 323 -6.13 -0.69 -6.19
C ARG A 323 -7.24 -0.79 -5.12
N SER A 324 -8.28 -1.55 -5.41
CA SER A 324 -9.35 -1.88 -4.46
C SER A 324 -9.68 -3.38 -4.49
N ALA A 325 -10.53 -3.84 -3.56
CA ALA A 325 -11.05 -5.20 -3.62
C ALA A 325 -11.80 -5.43 -4.95
N GLY A 326 -11.33 -6.38 -5.77
CA GLY A 326 -11.95 -6.73 -7.05
C GLY A 326 -11.45 -5.96 -8.28
N PHE A 327 -10.62 -4.92 -8.11
CA PHE A 327 -9.93 -4.24 -9.20
C PHE A 327 -8.42 -4.28 -8.99
N THR A 328 -7.72 -4.82 -9.99
CA THR A 328 -6.29 -4.58 -10.18
C THR A 328 -6.18 -3.17 -10.75
N GLY A 329 -5.72 -2.22 -9.93
CA GLY A 329 -5.48 -0.83 -10.32
C GLY A 329 -4.03 -0.45 -10.09
N ASN A 330 -3.14 -1.44 -10.03
CA ASN A 330 -1.75 -1.20 -9.67
C ASN A 330 -1.13 -0.27 -10.73
N ALA A 331 -0.43 0.77 -10.29
CA ALA A 331 0.32 1.61 -11.22
C ALA A 331 1.48 0.80 -11.82
N THR A 332 2.10 -0.02 -10.97
CA THR A 332 3.24 -0.88 -11.30
C THR A 332 3.13 -2.22 -10.56
N GLU A 333 3.65 -3.29 -11.15
CA GLU A 333 3.64 -4.61 -10.48
C GLU A 333 4.69 -4.68 -9.36
N GLN A 334 5.86 -4.05 -9.56
CA GLN A 334 6.98 -4.12 -8.61
C GLN A 334 6.69 -3.40 -7.31
N GLY A 335 6.25 -2.16 -7.40
CA GLY A 335 5.96 -1.30 -6.26
C GLY A 335 5.68 0.13 -6.69
N LEU A 336 4.76 0.78 -5.99
CA LEU A 336 4.23 2.08 -6.38
C LEU A 336 5.34 3.12 -6.60
N LEU A 337 6.33 3.11 -5.71
CA LEU A 337 7.59 3.80 -5.87
C LEU A 337 8.72 2.77 -5.97
N THR A 338 9.23 2.57 -7.19
CA THR A 338 10.23 1.56 -7.54
C THR A 338 11.60 2.20 -7.76
N PHE A 339 12.63 1.65 -7.11
CA PHE A 339 14.02 2.08 -7.24
C PHE A 339 14.91 0.97 -7.80
N TYR A 340 15.63 1.28 -8.87
CA TYR A 340 16.61 0.42 -9.52
C TYR A 340 17.96 1.11 -9.62
N ASP A 341 19.02 0.47 -9.09
CA ASP A 341 20.39 0.99 -9.11
C ASP A 341 20.51 2.40 -8.49
N ALA A 342 19.62 2.76 -7.55
CA ALA A 342 19.58 4.09 -6.93
C ALA A 342 20.55 4.17 -5.75
N VAL A 343 21.19 5.33 -5.53
CA VAL A 343 22.19 5.49 -4.47
C VAL A 343 21.92 6.78 -3.71
N ASN A 344 21.85 6.70 -2.38
CA ASN A 344 21.73 7.87 -1.52
C ASN A 344 20.51 8.75 -1.90
N VAL A 345 19.34 8.12 -1.98
CA VAL A 345 18.07 8.82 -2.28
C VAL A 345 17.24 8.98 -1.01
N THR A 346 16.84 10.20 -0.69
CA THR A 346 15.88 10.48 0.39
C THR A 346 14.48 10.67 -0.17
N VAL A 347 13.48 9.98 0.38
CA VAL A 347 12.06 10.18 0.07
C VAL A 347 11.39 10.81 1.29
N ALA A 348 11.06 12.10 1.20
CA ALA A 348 10.60 12.90 2.32
C ALA A 348 9.09 13.13 2.29
N GLY A 349 8.43 12.69 3.36
CA GLY A 349 6.99 12.84 3.57
C GLY A 349 6.10 12.17 2.52
N PRO A 350 6.43 10.98 1.96
CA PRO A 350 5.58 10.41 0.94
C PRO A 350 4.27 9.89 1.54
N ARG A 351 3.19 10.00 0.78
CA ARG A 351 1.92 9.33 1.04
C ARG A 351 1.73 8.28 -0.04
N LEU A 352 1.83 7.01 0.34
CA LEU A 352 1.79 5.89 -0.59
C LEU A 352 0.65 4.96 -0.18
N GLN A 353 -0.27 4.70 -1.10
CA GLN A 353 -1.40 3.84 -0.80
C GLN A 353 -1.86 2.97 -1.96
N ASN A 354 -2.59 1.92 -1.58
CA ASN A 354 -3.34 1.07 -2.49
C ASN A 354 -2.43 0.42 -3.55
N ASN A 355 -1.32 -0.22 -3.18
CA ASN A 355 -0.52 -0.99 -4.14
C ASN A 355 -0.04 -2.30 -3.49
N ARG A 356 0.38 -3.30 -4.28
CA ARG A 356 0.88 -4.56 -3.72
C ARG A 356 2.12 -4.33 -2.85
N ALA A 357 3.10 -3.63 -3.40
CA ALA A 357 4.23 -3.06 -2.67
C ALA A 357 4.20 -1.54 -2.76
N LEU A 358 4.47 -0.81 -1.68
CA LEU A 358 4.53 0.66 -1.72
C LEU A 358 5.92 1.13 -2.14
N VAL A 359 6.95 0.72 -1.41
CA VAL A 359 8.35 1.00 -1.75
C VAL A 359 9.00 -0.30 -2.19
N TYR A 360 9.46 -0.32 -3.45
CA TYR A 360 10.25 -1.42 -3.99
C TYR A 360 11.68 -0.95 -4.25
N ALA A 361 12.67 -1.74 -3.85
CA ALA A 361 14.07 -1.44 -4.13
C ALA A 361 14.82 -2.68 -4.62
N ALA A 362 15.52 -2.55 -5.74
CA ALA A 362 16.51 -3.52 -6.21
C ALA A 362 17.86 -2.82 -6.40
N ASN A 363 18.90 -3.38 -5.79
CA ASN A 363 20.27 -2.85 -5.85
C ASN A 363 20.33 -1.34 -5.53
N SER A 364 19.67 -0.94 -4.44
CA SER A 364 19.48 0.48 -4.15
C SER A 364 19.72 0.84 -2.69
N SER A 365 20.15 2.08 -2.44
CA SER A 365 20.23 2.68 -1.10
C SER A 365 19.37 3.93 -0.98
N LEU A 366 18.50 3.95 0.04
CA LEU A 366 17.52 5.02 0.23
C LEU A 366 17.14 5.23 1.69
N THR A 367 16.68 6.44 2.00
CA THR A 367 16.06 6.81 3.28
C THR A 367 14.64 7.28 3.02
N VAL A 368 13.64 6.60 3.59
CA VAL A 368 12.24 7.03 3.56
C VAL A 368 11.94 7.69 4.90
N VAL A 369 11.60 8.97 4.90
CA VAL A 369 11.39 9.76 6.12
C VAL A 369 9.99 10.32 6.20
N ASN A 370 9.35 10.23 7.37
CA ASN A 370 8.01 10.75 7.65
C ASN A 370 6.93 10.21 6.69
N ALA A 371 6.99 8.94 6.31
CA ALA A 371 6.05 8.38 5.35
C ALA A 371 4.68 8.05 5.96
N THR A 372 3.64 8.15 5.14
CA THR A 372 2.31 7.59 5.41
C THR A 372 2.09 6.43 4.43
N LEU A 373 1.93 5.22 4.98
CA LEU A 373 1.85 3.98 4.21
C LEU A 373 0.50 3.30 4.49
N ALA A 374 -0.25 2.94 3.45
CA ALA A 374 -1.58 2.36 3.64
C ALA A 374 -1.99 1.34 2.56
N ASN A 375 -2.85 0.39 2.94
CA ASN A 375 -3.48 -0.60 2.06
C ASN A 375 -2.51 -1.31 1.09
N SER A 376 -1.53 -1.99 1.67
CA SER A 376 -0.53 -2.76 0.94
C SER A 376 -0.30 -4.13 1.53
N SER A 377 0.21 -5.05 0.70
CA SER A 377 0.68 -6.35 1.19
C SER A 377 2.12 -6.23 1.69
N ASN A 378 2.94 -5.42 1.01
CA ASN A 378 4.28 -5.06 1.44
C ASN A 378 4.37 -3.53 1.51
N GLU A 379 4.78 -2.99 2.64
CA GLU A 379 5.15 -1.57 2.74
C GLU A 379 6.54 -1.36 2.14
N PHE A 380 7.44 -2.30 2.40
CA PHE A 380 8.77 -2.37 1.80
C PHE A 380 9.00 -3.75 1.20
N LEU A 381 9.41 -3.79 -0.08
CA LEU A 381 9.86 -5.00 -0.77
C LEU A 381 11.28 -4.78 -1.31
N LEU A 382 12.27 -5.42 -0.70
CA LEU A 382 13.69 -5.16 -0.96
C LEU A 382 14.39 -6.40 -1.54
N THR A 383 15.22 -6.19 -2.55
CA THR A 383 15.96 -7.26 -3.24
C THR A 383 17.31 -6.80 -3.77
N SER A 384 18.07 -7.74 -4.32
CA SER A 384 19.30 -7.48 -5.09
C SER A 384 20.30 -6.56 -4.37
N VAL A 385 20.54 -6.79 -3.07
CA VAL A 385 21.39 -5.93 -2.21
C VAL A 385 20.86 -4.52 -2.08
N SER A 386 19.72 -4.36 -1.40
CA SER A 386 19.15 -3.05 -1.09
C SER A 386 19.25 -2.72 0.40
N ASN A 387 19.73 -1.52 0.73
CA ASN A 387 19.87 -1.05 2.10
C ASN A 387 19.00 0.20 2.29
N VAL A 388 17.92 0.05 3.04
CA VAL A 388 16.91 1.09 3.21
C VAL A 388 16.85 1.52 4.66
N VAL A 389 16.69 2.81 4.90
CA VAL A 389 16.36 3.37 6.22
C VAL A 389 14.91 3.85 6.18
N SER A 390 14.11 3.43 7.15
CA SER A 390 12.81 4.01 7.45
C SER A 390 12.95 4.89 8.68
N LEU A 391 12.87 6.20 8.51
CA LEU A 391 13.07 7.19 9.57
C LEU A 391 11.74 7.84 9.95
N ASN A 392 11.38 7.76 11.23
CA ASN A 392 10.17 8.38 11.79
C ASN A 392 8.92 8.05 10.96
N THR A 393 8.75 6.78 10.63
CA THR A 393 7.66 6.26 9.81
C THR A 393 7.02 5.12 10.57
N ASP A 394 5.70 5.22 10.79
CA ASP A 394 4.92 4.12 11.33
C ASP A 394 4.78 3.04 10.24
N LEU A 395 5.30 1.85 10.52
CA LEU A 395 5.35 0.76 9.57
C LEU A 395 4.98 -0.56 10.24
N ARG A 396 4.37 -1.44 9.45
CA ARG A 396 4.01 -2.79 9.87
C ARG A 396 5.19 -3.72 9.62
N LEU A 397 5.79 -4.23 10.69
CA LEU A 397 6.94 -5.13 10.60
C LEU A 397 6.62 -6.40 9.79
N ASP A 398 5.38 -6.90 9.86
CA ASP A 398 4.88 -8.04 9.09
C ASP A 398 4.64 -7.72 7.59
N ALA A 399 4.71 -6.44 7.21
CA ALA A 399 4.61 -5.97 5.83
C ALA A 399 5.97 -5.61 5.21
N VAL A 400 7.08 -5.96 5.86
CA VAL A 400 8.42 -5.83 5.30
C VAL A 400 8.83 -7.17 4.70
N ASN A 401 9.23 -7.16 3.43
CA ASN A 401 9.63 -8.35 2.71
C ASN A 401 10.99 -8.15 2.06
N LEU A 402 11.91 -9.09 2.32
CA LEU A 402 13.27 -9.11 1.79
C LEU A 402 13.43 -10.40 0.99
N THR A 403 14.01 -10.32 -0.20
CA THR A 403 14.22 -11.50 -1.07
C THR A 403 15.70 -11.79 -1.37
N ASP A 404 16.61 -10.96 -0.85
CA ASP A 404 18.05 -11.18 -0.90
C ASP A 404 18.62 -10.99 0.51
N GLN A 405 19.43 -11.94 0.98
CA GLN A 405 20.00 -11.98 2.33
C GLN A 405 20.94 -10.81 2.65
N ARG A 406 21.44 -10.11 1.63
CA ARG A 406 22.30 -8.94 1.78
C ARG A 406 21.51 -7.64 1.84
N SER A 407 20.18 -7.70 1.69
CA SER A 407 19.31 -6.54 1.83
C SER A 407 18.90 -6.34 3.28
N SER A 408 18.67 -5.10 3.67
CA SER A 408 18.26 -4.73 5.03
C SER A 408 17.34 -3.52 5.05
N LEU A 409 16.49 -3.47 6.08
CA LEU A 409 15.72 -2.28 6.45
C LEU A 409 16.10 -1.88 7.87
N THR A 410 16.74 -0.72 8.03
CA THR A 410 16.98 -0.10 9.35
C THR A 410 15.76 0.74 9.72
N VAL A 411 15.19 0.49 10.89
CA VAL A 411 14.09 1.30 11.45
C VAL A 411 14.70 2.32 12.40
N GLU A 412 14.54 3.60 12.10
CA GLU A 412 15.06 4.71 12.89
C GLU A 412 13.95 5.65 13.35
N ASN A 413 14.18 6.30 14.48
CA ASN A 413 13.31 7.33 15.02
C ASN A 413 14.15 8.50 15.54
N PHE A 414 13.52 9.65 15.77
CA PHE A 414 14.22 10.80 16.35
C PHE A 414 14.25 10.70 17.87
N LEU A 415 15.46 10.73 18.42
CA LEU A 415 15.72 10.91 19.82
C LEU A 415 15.91 12.41 20.11
N HIS A 416 15.21 12.89 21.13
CA HIS A 416 15.45 14.20 21.72
C HIS A 416 15.96 14.00 23.14
N VAL A 417 17.01 14.70 23.55
CA VAL A 417 17.52 14.66 24.93
C VAL A 417 17.26 16.00 25.58
N ARG A 418 16.73 15.99 26.81
CA ARG A 418 16.53 17.19 27.61
C ARG A 418 17.17 17.08 28.99
N THR A 419 17.79 18.16 29.45
CA THR A 419 18.35 18.27 30.80
C THR A 419 17.60 19.29 31.64
N LEU A 420 17.15 18.88 32.82
CA LEU A 420 16.37 19.70 33.76
C LEU A 420 16.98 19.65 35.17
N SER A 421 16.82 20.72 35.95
CA SER A 421 17.07 20.70 37.40
C SER A 421 15.98 19.91 38.14
N GLU A 422 16.16 19.69 39.44
CA GLU A 422 15.10 19.13 40.31
C GLU A 422 13.80 19.93 40.23
N ALA A 423 13.90 21.27 40.27
CA ALA A 423 12.76 22.18 40.10
C ALA A 423 12.21 22.23 38.65
N SER A 424 12.60 21.30 37.78
CA SER A 424 12.21 21.21 36.36
C SER A 424 12.60 22.43 35.50
N ALA A 425 13.60 23.20 35.92
CA ALA A 425 14.14 24.29 35.12
C ALA A 425 15.15 23.76 34.09
N PRO A 426 15.17 24.26 32.85
CA PRO A 426 16.15 23.84 31.85
C PRO A 426 17.61 24.05 32.28
N ILE A 427 18.46 23.07 31.99
CA ILE A 427 19.91 23.16 32.16
C ILE A 427 20.56 23.19 30.79
N ALA A 428 21.14 24.33 30.42
CA ALA A 428 21.90 24.51 29.19
C ALA A 428 23.36 24.04 29.33
N GLY A 429 24.01 23.72 28.21
CA GLY A 429 25.44 23.42 28.17
C GLY A 429 25.82 22.04 28.73
N ALA A 430 24.85 21.16 29.00
CA ALA A 430 25.14 19.78 29.36
C ALA A 430 25.62 19.02 28.12
N HIS A 431 26.73 18.30 28.24
CA HIS A 431 27.30 17.50 27.17
C HIS A 431 26.55 16.17 27.09
N VAL A 432 25.84 15.98 25.99
CA VAL A 432 25.12 14.75 25.66
C VAL A 432 25.98 13.93 24.70
N ARG A 433 26.13 12.64 25.00
CA ARG A 433 26.77 11.65 24.14
C ARG A 433 25.80 10.51 23.89
N ILE A 434 25.62 10.12 22.64
CA ILE A 434 24.68 9.07 22.22
C ILE A 434 25.48 8.00 21.48
N THR A 435 25.45 6.78 22.01
CA THR A 435 26.07 5.62 21.38
C THR A 435 25.00 4.62 20.94
N GLN A 436 25.27 3.93 19.84
CA GLN A 436 24.45 2.83 19.32
C GLN A 436 25.35 1.64 19.07
N ASP A 437 25.03 0.50 19.68
CA ASP A 437 25.78 -0.74 19.57
C ASP A 437 27.28 -0.55 19.90
N GLY A 438 27.56 0.35 20.86
CA GLY A 438 28.90 0.69 21.34
C GLY A 438 29.65 1.76 20.54
N ALA A 439 29.10 2.22 19.41
CA ALA A 439 29.68 3.28 18.58
C ALA A 439 28.98 4.62 18.83
N GLU A 440 29.73 5.72 18.92
CA GLU A 440 29.14 7.05 19.05
C GLU A 440 28.48 7.49 17.74
N ILE A 441 27.17 7.77 17.77
CA ILE A 441 26.39 8.22 16.62
C ILE A 441 26.09 9.72 16.63
N ALA A 442 26.07 10.33 17.82
CA ALA A 442 25.88 11.77 17.99
C ALA A 442 26.42 12.26 19.32
N GLY A 443 26.82 13.53 19.36
CA GLY A 443 27.23 14.22 20.58
C GLY A 443 27.07 15.73 20.42
N GLY A 444 26.76 16.43 21.52
CA GLY A 444 26.54 17.87 21.49
C GLY A 444 26.16 18.45 22.85
N MET A 445 26.10 19.78 22.93
CA MET A 445 25.65 20.47 24.14
C MET A 445 24.15 20.76 24.06
N THR A 446 23.46 20.69 25.19
CA THR A 446 22.08 21.17 25.29
C THR A 446 21.99 22.68 25.10
N ASP A 447 20.93 23.12 24.41
CA ASP A 447 20.65 24.53 24.17
C ASP A 447 20.14 25.25 25.43
N VAL A 448 19.77 26.53 25.28
CA VAL A 448 19.25 27.38 26.37
C VAL A 448 17.96 26.85 27.01
N ASP A 449 17.19 26.05 26.27
CA ASP A 449 15.96 25.39 26.74
C ASP A 449 16.22 23.95 27.23
N GLY A 450 17.51 23.59 27.34
CA GLY A 450 18.00 22.32 27.84
C GLY A 450 17.90 21.19 26.84
N TRP A 451 17.78 21.44 25.53
CA TRP A 451 17.55 20.42 24.51
C TRP A 451 18.77 20.11 23.63
N LEU A 452 18.90 18.83 23.27
CA LEU A 452 19.53 18.36 22.03
C LEU A 452 18.46 17.58 21.24
N ARG A 453 18.19 17.92 19.98
CA ARG A 453 17.05 17.36 19.21
C ARG A 453 17.48 16.75 17.89
N TRP A 454 16.57 15.96 17.33
CA TRP A 454 16.62 15.46 15.95
C TRP A 454 17.78 14.51 15.70
N THR A 455 18.18 13.74 16.70
CA THR A 455 19.18 12.69 16.52
C THR A 455 18.50 11.43 15.99
N PRO A 456 18.77 11.00 14.75
CA PRO A 456 18.31 9.70 14.29
C PRO A 456 19.03 8.60 15.07
N ALA A 457 18.28 7.64 15.60
CA ALA A 457 18.83 6.45 16.21
C ALA A 457 17.97 5.23 15.85
N ALA A 458 18.62 4.09 15.63
CA ALA A 458 17.95 2.88 15.20
C ALA A 458 17.22 2.20 16.36
N TYR A 459 15.98 1.81 16.10
CA TYR A 459 15.29 0.79 16.88
C TYR A 459 15.91 -0.59 16.64
N GLY A 460 16.21 -0.88 15.39
CA GLY A 460 16.81 -2.13 14.97
C GLY A 460 16.86 -2.29 13.46
N VAL A 461 17.39 -3.43 13.04
CA VAL A 461 17.57 -3.78 11.64
C VAL A 461 16.80 -5.06 11.31
N LEU A 462 15.95 -5.00 10.30
CA LEU A 462 15.34 -6.18 9.70
C LEU A 462 16.27 -6.76 8.64
N SER A 463 16.52 -8.06 8.72
CA SER A 463 17.33 -8.82 7.78
C SER A 463 16.85 -10.28 7.68
N LEU A 464 17.15 -10.96 6.57
CA LEU A 464 16.88 -12.39 6.45
C LEU A 464 17.92 -13.18 7.23
N VAL A 465 17.46 -14.25 7.88
CA VAL A 465 18.33 -15.32 8.38
C VAL A 465 18.66 -16.25 7.20
N SER A 466 19.47 -17.28 7.40
CA SER A 466 19.98 -18.19 6.37
C SER A 466 18.93 -18.86 5.45
N ASP A 467 17.64 -18.81 5.79
CA ASP A 467 16.53 -19.20 4.92
C ASP A 467 15.85 -17.95 4.29
N PRO A 468 15.93 -17.74 2.96
CA PRO A 468 15.32 -16.61 2.29
C PRO A 468 13.78 -16.69 2.16
N THR A 469 13.17 -17.80 2.59
CA THR A 469 11.70 -17.98 2.58
C THR A 469 11.05 -17.63 3.92
N ALA A 470 11.85 -17.46 4.97
CA ALA A 470 11.38 -17.01 6.28
C ALA A 470 11.13 -15.49 6.29
N PRO A 471 10.17 -14.99 7.10
CA PRO A 471 10.01 -13.55 7.29
C PRO A 471 11.29 -12.94 7.90
N PRO A 472 11.58 -11.66 7.62
CA PRO A 472 12.76 -11.00 8.16
C PRO A 472 12.71 -10.92 9.68
N THR A 473 13.87 -11.08 10.31
CA THR A 473 14.02 -10.97 11.77
C THR A 473 14.48 -9.57 12.12
N LEU A 474 13.80 -8.93 13.07
CA LEU A 474 14.24 -7.68 13.67
C LEU A 474 15.33 -7.94 14.73
N THR A 475 16.51 -7.39 14.51
CA THR A 475 17.58 -7.32 15.52
C THR A 475 17.57 -5.94 16.16
N LEU A 476 17.29 -5.87 17.46
CA LEU A 476 17.23 -4.58 18.19
C LEU A 476 18.63 -3.98 18.36
N SER A 477 18.73 -2.67 18.18
CA SER A 477 19.93 -1.90 18.51
C SER A 477 19.90 -1.45 19.96
N ILE A 478 21.08 -1.35 20.58
CA ILE A 478 21.26 -0.83 21.93
C ILE A 478 21.67 0.64 21.81
N VAL A 479 20.75 1.56 22.10
CA VAL A 479 21.03 3.00 22.13
C VAL A 479 21.26 3.43 23.57
N GLU A 480 22.40 4.02 23.86
CA GLU A 480 22.79 4.50 25.18
C GLU A 480 23.07 6.01 25.16
N VAL A 481 22.46 6.74 26.08
CA VAL A 481 22.63 8.20 26.23
C VAL A 481 23.35 8.49 27.53
N SER A 482 24.46 9.23 27.44
CA SER A 482 25.17 9.79 28.58
C SER A 482 25.03 11.31 28.59
N VAL A 483 24.80 11.87 29.77
CA VAL A 483 24.81 13.30 30.03
C VAL A 483 25.88 13.62 31.07
N ASP A 484 26.70 14.62 30.77
CA ASP A 484 27.71 15.18 31.68
C ASP A 484 27.61 16.72 31.73
N HIS A 485 27.99 17.33 32.85
CA HIS A 485 28.05 18.79 32.97
C HIS A 485 29.12 19.23 33.99
N PRO A 486 29.89 20.31 33.74
CA PRO A 486 31.04 20.67 34.57
C PRO A 486 30.76 20.90 36.06
N SER A 487 29.54 21.33 36.40
CA SER A 487 29.17 21.70 37.78
C SER A 487 27.91 21.02 38.31
N ARG A 488 27.30 20.12 37.54
CA ARG A 488 26.00 19.50 37.87
C ARG A 488 26.06 18.02 37.57
N ALA A 489 25.54 17.19 38.47
CA ALA A 489 25.44 15.75 38.25
C ALA A 489 24.01 15.42 37.78
N PHE A 490 23.86 14.39 36.97
CA PHE A 490 22.56 13.90 36.51
C PHE A 490 22.33 12.48 36.99
N ARG A 491 21.07 12.12 37.27
CA ARG A 491 20.67 10.73 37.56
C ARG A 491 20.49 9.92 36.28
N ASP A 492 20.54 8.60 36.42
CA ASP A 492 20.31 7.61 35.34
C ASP A 492 21.19 7.80 34.09
N THR A 493 22.42 8.28 34.24
CA THR A 493 23.38 8.43 33.13
C THR A 493 24.58 7.47 33.36
N PRO A 494 24.94 6.61 32.40
CA PRO A 494 24.27 6.39 31.11
C PRO A 494 22.90 5.68 31.21
N ARG A 495 22.02 5.92 30.23
CA ARG A 495 20.69 5.29 30.10
C ARG A 495 20.57 4.53 28.78
N ILE A 496 20.08 3.30 28.80
CA ILE A 496 19.63 2.59 27.59
C ILE A 496 18.23 3.09 27.20
N VAL A 497 18.05 3.44 25.93
CA VAL A 497 16.85 4.10 25.40
C VAL A 497 16.13 3.20 24.40
N ASN A 498 14.80 3.14 24.48
CA ASN A 498 13.98 2.37 23.55
C ASN A 498 13.55 3.22 22.34
N MET A 499 14.23 3.03 21.20
CA MET A 499 13.96 3.77 19.97
C MET A 499 12.77 3.26 19.15
N SER A 500 11.80 2.54 19.73
CA SER A 500 10.61 2.05 19.01
C SER A 500 9.72 3.16 18.40
N ALA A 501 9.83 4.39 18.89
CA ALA A 501 9.15 5.56 18.35
C ALA A 501 10.01 6.82 18.54
N THR A 502 9.65 7.92 17.88
CA THR A 502 10.23 9.24 18.16
C THR A 502 9.76 9.74 19.52
N HIS A 503 10.67 10.06 20.42
CA HIS A 503 10.33 10.56 21.76
C HIS A 503 11.45 11.40 22.40
N PRO A 504 11.14 12.18 23.45
CA PRO A 504 12.15 12.79 24.30
C PRO A 504 12.63 11.85 25.42
N GLU A 505 13.90 11.98 25.79
CA GLU A 505 14.54 11.44 26.98
C GLU A 505 14.94 12.58 27.91
N ILE A 506 14.44 12.56 29.14
CA ILE A 506 14.67 13.63 30.11
C ILE A 506 15.63 13.13 31.19
N PHE A 507 16.71 13.88 31.40
CA PHE A 507 17.69 13.71 32.47
C PHE A 507 17.51 14.82 33.50
N TYR A 508 17.32 14.42 34.75
CA TYR A 508 17.22 15.35 35.86
C TYR A 508 18.54 15.44 36.61
N GLU A 509 18.84 16.64 37.11
CA GLU A 509 19.91 16.86 38.07
C GLU A 509 19.74 15.94 39.28
N THR A 510 20.86 15.41 39.78
CA THR A 510 20.88 14.54 40.96
C THR A 510 20.54 15.34 42.21
N ASP A 511 19.51 14.90 42.93
CA ASP A 511 19.17 15.44 44.23
C ASP A 511 20.20 15.07 45.30
N ARG A 512 20.77 16.11 45.91
CA ARG A 512 21.75 16.02 46.99
C ARG A 512 21.31 16.78 48.24
N THR A 513 20.08 17.27 48.27
CA THR A 513 19.55 18.03 49.40
C THR A 513 19.06 17.04 50.45
N PRO A 514 19.66 17.00 51.66
CA PRO A 514 19.17 16.10 52.69
C PRO A 514 17.79 16.55 53.20
N PRO A 515 16.86 15.62 53.46
CA PRO A 515 15.59 15.94 54.06
C PRO A 515 15.76 16.49 55.49
N ARG A 516 14.75 17.19 55.99
CA ARG A 516 14.69 17.71 57.36
C ARG A 516 13.29 17.54 57.92
N VAL A 517 13.19 17.28 59.22
CA VAL A 517 11.91 17.40 59.94
C VAL A 517 11.60 18.90 60.09
N VAL A 518 10.45 19.34 59.56
CA VAL A 518 9.99 20.73 59.60
C VAL A 518 8.82 20.95 60.56
N GLY A 519 8.18 19.88 61.02
CA GLY A 519 7.10 19.96 62.01
C GLY A 519 6.74 18.61 62.62
N THR A 520 6.14 18.63 63.81
CA THR A 520 5.55 17.46 64.46
C THR A 520 4.19 17.81 65.06
N SER A 521 3.29 16.84 65.11
CA SER A 521 2.03 16.92 65.88
C SER A 521 1.89 15.62 66.67
N PRO A 522 1.92 15.63 68.01
CA PRO A 522 2.01 16.80 68.87
C PRO A 522 3.30 17.61 68.67
N LEU A 523 3.23 18.90 68.96
CA LEU A 523 4.42 19.76 68.95
C LEU A 523 5.41 19.26 70.02
N ALA A 524 6.70 19.41 69.76
CA ALA A 524 7.75 19.09 70.72
C ALA A 524 7.50 19.79 72.08
N ASP A 525 7.71 19.04 73.17
CA ASP A 525 7.50 19.45 74.57
C ASP A 525 6.05 19.84 74.92
N SER A 526 5.07 19.48 74.09
CA SER A 526 3.66 19.76 74.38
C SER A 526 3.12 18.89 75.52
N VAL A 527 2.19 19.45 76.31
CA VAL A 527 1.55 18.79 77.45
C VAL A 527 0.05 18.67 77.25
N GLY A 528 -0.55 17.60 77.77
CA GLY A 528 -2.00 17.39 77.70
C GLY A 528 -2.47 16.91 76.32
N VAL A 529 -1.63 16.16 75.61
CA VAL A 529 -1.98 15.53 74.33
C VAL A 529 -3.12 14.54 74.54
N ARG A 530 -4.20 14.66 73.74
CA ARG A 530 -5.40 13.82 73.91
C ARG A 530 -5.09 12.34 73.73
N PHE A 531 -5.67 11.50 74.57
CA PHE A 531 -5.51 10.07 74.48
C PHE A 531 -6.03 9.53 73.14
N GLY A 532 -5.24 8.67 72.49
CA GLY A 532 -5.54 8.14 71.15
C GLY A 532 -5.20 9.08 69.97
N SER A 533 -4.53 10.22 70.21
CA SER A 533 -4.00 11.06 69.12
C SER A 533 -2.89 10.33 68.35
N ARG A 534 -2.90 10.46 67.02
CA ARG A 534 -1.77 10.02 66.18
C ARG A 534 -0.61 11.01 66.27
N VAL A 535 0.60 10.50 66.13
CA VAL A 535 1.82 11.29 66.01
C VAL A 535 2.12 11.48 64.54
N THR A 536 2.20 12.73 64.07
CA THR A 536 2.56 13.11 62.70
C THR A 536 3.92 13.78 62.69
N VAL A 537 4.78 13.40 61.74
CA VAL A 537 6.05 14.04 61.42
C VAL A 537 5.96 14.61 60.00
N THR A 538 6.24 15.90 59.85
CA THR A 538 6.27 16.61 58.56
C THR A 538 7.72 16.87 58.16
N PHE A 539 8.07 16.52 56.92
CA PHE A 539 9.40 16.67 56.34
C PHE A 539 9.48 17.81 55.31
N SER A 540 10.68 18.31 55.03
CA SER A 540 10.94 19.36 54.04
C SER A 540 10.64 18.93 52.60
N GLU A 541 10.62 17.62 52.37
CA GLU A 541 10.45 16.97 51.08
C GLU A 541 9.85 15.57 51.24
N ALA A 542 9.56 14.91 50.12
CA ALA A 542 8.95 13.59 50.13
C ALA A 542 9.96 12.53 50.58
N MET A 543 9.56 11.69 51.53
CA MET A 543 10.42 10.66 52.10
C MET A 543 10.18 9.29 51.47
N ASP A 544 11.17 8.40 51.51
CA ASP A 544 10.96 6.98 51.20
C ASP A 544 10.21 6.32 52.38
N PRO A 545 9.01 5.74 52.15
CA PRO A 545 8.23 5.15 53.22
C PRO A 545 8.93 3.99 53.92
N SER A 546 9.62 3.13 53.17
CA SER A 546 10.24 1.92 53.71
C SER A 546 11.39 2.26 54.65
N THR A 547 12.27 3.21 54.27
CA THR A 547 13.41 3.59 55.11
C THR A 547 12.97 4.46 56.28
N THR A 548 11.97 5.31 56.08
CA THR A 548 11.48 6.25 57.11
C THR A 548 10.69 5.54 58.19
N GLU A 549 9.78 4.63 57.85
CA GLU A 549 9.02 3.85 58.84
C GLU A 549 9.94 3.01 59.73
N ALA A 550 10.99 2.42 59.14
CA ALA A 550 12.01 1.66 59.88
C ALA A 550 12.86 2.54 60.82
N ALA A 551 12.98 3.84 60.51
CA ALA A 551 13.75 4.80 61.29
C ALA A 551 12.93 5.44 62.44
N VAL A 552 11.60 5.34 62.42
CA VAL A 552 10.72 5.85 63.48
C VAL A 552 10.68 4.88 64.65
N THR A 553 11.03 5.37 65.84
CA THR A 553 10.86 4.60 67.09
C THR A 553 10.32 5.45 68.21
N VAL A 554 9.61 4.80 69.13
CA VAL A 554 9.14 5.41 70.38
C VAL A 554 9.77 4.65 71.53
N LEU A 555 10.56 5.33 72.35
CA LEU A 555 11.37 4.67 73.37
C LEU A 555 10.49 3.93 74.38
N GLY A 556 10.63 2.60 74.43
CA GLY A 556 9.87 1.74 75.34
C GLY A 556 8.47 1.35 74.84
N TYR A 557 8.04 1.81 73.66
CA TYR A 557 6.71 1.55 73.13
C TYR A 557 6.76 1.00 71.70
N ARG A 558 5.67 0.33 71.30
CA ARG A 558 5.49 -0.14 69.93
C ARG A 558 4.77 0.92 69.11
N VAL A 559 5.24 1.11 67.88
CA VAL A 559 4.59 1.95 66.88
C VAL A 559 3.53 1.11 66.15
N GLY A 560 2.36 1.71 65.96
CA GLY A 560 1.22 1.15 65.24
C GLY A 560 1.35 1.33 63.72
N ASP A 561 0.22 1.31 63.04
CA ASP A 561 0.14 1.52 61.59
C ASP A 561 0.63 2.92 61.18
N PHE A 562 1.30 2.99 60.03
CA PHE A 562 1.72 4.23 59.39
C PHE A 562 0.71 4.66 58.33
N GLU A 563 0.45 5.96 58.26
CA GLU A 563 -0.38 6.60 57.24
C GLU A 563 0.39 7.78 56.64
N TRP A 564 0.52 7.80 55.32
CA TRP A 564 1.27 8.82 54.58
C TRP A 564 0.37 9.84 53.89
N SER A 565 0.81 11.10 53.84
CA SER A 565 0.19 12.10 52.98
C SER A 565 0.42 11.79 51.50
N ALA A 566 -0.47 12.29 50.64
CA ALA A 566 -0.39 12.05 49.19
C ALA A 566 0.87 12.63 48.53
N ASP A 567 1.48 13.65 49.13
CA ASP A 567 2.75 14.24 48.68
C ASP A 567 3.99 13.57 49.30
N GLY A 568 3.80 12.56 50.16
CA GLY A 568 4.87 11.80 50.82
C GLY A 568 5.68 12.59 51.86
N ARG A 569 5.21 13.78 52.25
CA ARG A 569 5.93 14.67 53.18
C ARG A 569 5.51 14.51 54.64
N GLU A 570 4.38 13.87 54.89
CA GLU A 570 3.89 13.63 56.24
C GLU A 570 3.66 12.15 56.47
N VAL A 571 4.16 11.65 57.60
CA VAL A 571 3.86 10.32 58.10
C VAL A 571 3.19 10.45 59.46
N SER A 572 2.07 9.76 59.64
CA SER A 572 1.39 9.67 60.93
C SER A 572 1.32 8.22 61.43
N PHE A 573 1.48 8.01 62.72
CA PHE A 573 1.43 6.70 63.35
C PHE A 573 0.77 6.73 64.73
N ALA A 574 0.22 5.60 65.15
CA ALA A 574 -0.29 5.43 66.50
C ALA A 574 0.82 4.92 67.46
N ILE A 575 0.76 5.30 68.73
CA ILE A 575 1.52 4.64 69.79
C ILE A 575 0.64 3.54 70.38
N LEU A 576 1.06 2.29 70.26
CA LEU A 576 0.33 1.16 70.81
C LEU A 576 0.52 1.09 72.33
N ASP A 577 -0.53 0.67 73.03
CA ASP A 577 -0.56 0.55 74.49
C ASP A 577 -0.19 1.86 75.21
N ALA A 578 -0.65 3.00 74.66
CA ALA A 578 -0.41 4.30 75.26
C ALA A 578 -1.03 4.42 76.66
N GLU A 579 -0.36 5.13 77.57
CA GLU A 579 -0.74 5.31 78.97
C GLU A 579 -1.03 6.79 79.24
N HIS A 580 -2.07 7.05 80.03
CA HIS A 580 -2.38 8.39 80.48
C HIS A 580 -1.28 8.97 81.38
N GLY A 581 -0.93 10.24 81.17
CA GLY A 581 0.06 10.94 81.98
C GLY A 581 1.53 10.50 81.76
N ALA A 582 1.80 9.65 80.77
CA ALA A 582 3.16 9.28 80.37
C ALA A 582 3.79 10.33 79.46
N THR A 583 5.12 10.45 79.55
CA THR A 583 5.95 11.23 78.62
C THR A 583 6.49 10.29 77.54
N TYR A 584 6.26 10.63 76.27
CA TYR A 584 6.76 9.86 75.13
C TYR A 584 8.02 10.48 74.55
N PHE A 585 8.98 9.64 74.17
CA PHE A 585 10.19 10.04 73.46
C PHE A 585 10.14 9.41 72.07
N VAL A 586 10.00 10.24 71.04
CA VAL A 586 9.94 9.82 69.65
C VAL A 586 11.28 10.13 68.98
N GLU A 587 11.89 9.13 68.36
CA GLU A 587 13.09 9.27 67.53
C GLU A 587 12.73 9.00 66.06
N VAL A 588 13.17 9.90 65.18
CA VAL A 588 13.26 9.66 63.74
C VAL A 588 14.75 9.59 63.42
N ARG A 589 15.28 8.38 63.24
CA ARG A 589 16.72 8.16 63.05
C ARG A 589 17.24 8.75 61.74
N ASP A 590 18.53 9.09 61.72
CA ASP A 590 19.24 9.55 60.52
C ASP A 590 19.29 8.52 59.39
N THR A 591 18.88 7.28 59.63
CA THR A 591 18.67 6.27 58.59
C THR A 591 17.42 6.50 57.73
N ALA A 592 16.53 7.43 58.10
CA ALA A 592 15.42 7.83 57.25
C ALA A 592 15.95 8.61 56.03
N THR A 593 15.51 8.24 54.82
CA THR A 593 15.98 8.87 53.57
C THR A 593 14.83 9.49 52.78
N ASP A 594 15.16 10.50 51.99
CA ASP A 594 14.27 10.95 50.90
C ASP A 594 14.16 9.87 49.79
N LEU A 595 13.37 10.16 48.75
CA LEU A 595 13.24 9.30 47.58
C LEU A 595 14.53 9.20 46.72
N ALA A 596 15.47 10.12 46.90
CA ALA A 596 16.78 10.13 46.24
C ALA A 596 17.86 9.39 47.04
N GLY A 597 17.55 8.92 48.26
CA GLY A 597 18.46 8.23 49.15
C GLY A 597 19.32 9.15 50.03
N ASN A 598 19.06 10.46 50.07
CA ASN A 598 19.76 11.35 51.01
C ASN A 598 19.20 11.12 52.42
N PRO A 599 20.06 10.80 53.42
CA PRO A 599 19.62 10.57 54.79
C PRO A 599 19.31 11.89 55.50
N LEU A 600 18.47 11.83 56.54
CA LEU A 600 18.35 12.91 57.52
C LEU A 600 19.76 13.27 58.05
N PRO A 601 20.13 14.57 58.14
CA PRO A 601 21.46 15.00 58.61
C PRO A 601 21.83 14.51 60.02
N SER A 602 20.82 14.26 60.86
CA SER A 602 20.96 13.78 62.23
C SER A 602 19.64 13.19 62.71
N THR A 603 19.70 12.23 63.64
CA THR A 603 18.51 11.71 64.34
C THR A 603 17.72 12.84 65.00
N TYR A 604 16.44 12.97 64.67
CA TYR A 604 15.52 13.95 65.25
C TYR A 604 14.78 13.34 66.43
N VAL A 605 14.81 14.01 67.58
CA VAL A 605 14.17 13.53 68.81
C VAL A 605 13.24 14.61 69.34
N PHE A 606 12.03 14.22 69.73
CA PHE A 606 11.10 15.11 70.42
C PHE A 606 10.27 14.34 71.46
N THR A 607 9.70 15.09 72.39
CA THR A 607 8.90 14.56 73.49
C THR A 607 7.53 15.23 73.55
N PHE A 608 6.59 14.58 74.22
CA PHE A 608 5.31 15.16 74.62
C PHE A 608 4.68 14.39 75.79
N ASP A 609 3.84 15.07 76.57
CA ASP A 609 3.11 14.47 77.69
C ASP A 609 1.64 14.22 77.32
N MET A 610 1.21 12.96 77.50
CA MET A 610 -0.19 12.58 77.33
C MET A 610 -1.06 13.16 78.44
N GLU A 611 -2.32 13.45 78.12
CA GLU A 611 -3.30 13.91 79.09
C GLU A 611 -3.39 12.95 80.28
N SER A 612 -3.43 13.52 81.49
CA SER A 612 -3.66 12.74 82.69
C SER A 612 -5.04 12.11 82.65
N ALA A 613 -5.19 10.90 83.18
CA ALA A 613 -6.47 10.22 83.23
C ALA A 613 -7.52 11.13 83.92
N PRO A 614 -8.76 11.19 83.43
CA PRO A 614 -9.79 12.01 84.03
C PRO A 614 -9.93 11.66 85.52
N ARG A 615 -9.84 12.66 86.41
CA ARG A 615 -10.07 12.47 87.86
C ARG A 615 -11.47 11.87 88.04
N ARG A 616 -11.55 10.62 88.51
CA ARG A 616 -12.79 10.07 89.07
C ARG A 616 -13.13 10.86 90.33
N VAL A 617 -14.11 11.75 90.22
CA VAL A 617 -14.80 12.33 91.38
C VAL A 617 -15.95 11.40 91.71
N ASP A 618 -15.83 10.65 92.81
CA ASP A 618 -16.96 9.87 93.34
C ASP A 618 -18.05 10.84 93.82
N LEU A 619 -19.13 10.95 93.04
CA LEU A 619 -20.33 11.67 93.42
C LEU A 619 -21.27 10.71 94.17
N THR A 620 -21.39 10.91 95.48
CA THR A 620 -22.47 10.33 96.28
C THR A 620 -23.79 11.07 95.98
N PRO A 621 -24.92 10.39 95.73
CA PRO A 621 -26.15 11.05 95.29
C PRO A 621 -27.01 11.52 96.48
N VAL A 622 -27.23 12.83 96.54
CA VAL A 622 -28.44 13.48 97.08
C VAL A 622 -28.93 14.29 95.88
N TRP A 623 -30.13 14.10 95.32
CA TRP A 623 -31.42 14.46 95.92
C TRP A 623 -32.59 13.63 95.39
N VAL A 624 -33.30 13.00 96.34
CA VAL A 624 -34.75 12.79 96.27
C VAL A 624 -35.41 14.16 96.25
N SER A 625 -35.63 14.72 95.06
CA SER A 625 -36.67 15.72 94.75
C SER A 625 -36.40 16.37 93.39
N SER A 626 -36.85 15.75 92.29
CA SER A 626 -37.25 16.43 91.02
C SER A 626 -37.70 15.48 89.89
N LEU A 627 -37.74 14.16 90.10
CA LEU A 627 -38.33 13.22 89.12
C LEU A 627 -39.86 13.02 89.25
N VAL A 628 -40.48 13.62 90.26
CA VAL A 628 -41.96 13.63 90.43
C VAL A 628 -42.64 14.69 89.55
N VAL A 629 -41.91 15.65 88.96
CA VAL A 629 -42.52 16.75 88.16
C VAL A 629 -42.46 16.51 86.64
N LEU A 630 -41.56 15.68 86.11
CA LEU A 630 -41.51 15.38 84.67
C LEU A 630 -42.18 14.05 84.27
N ALA A 631 -42.33 13.10 85.20
CA ALA A 631 -43.05 11.85 84.94
C ALA A 631 -44.59 12.00 85.10
N VAL A 632 -45.06 12.89 85.98
CA VAL A 632 -46.51 13.20 86.14
C VAL A 632 -47.05 14.04 84.96
N GLY A 633 -46.21 14.87 84.32
CA GLY A 633 -46.58 15.65 83.14
C GLY A 633 -46.72 14.85 81.84
N LEU A 634 -45.88 13.82 81.64
CA LEU A 634 -45.94 12.97 80.44
C LEU A 634 -46.97 11.85 80.54
N PHE A 635 -47.30 11.38 81.75
CA PHE A 635 -48.44 10.46 81.96
C PHE A 635 -49.81 11.14 81.81
N ALA A 636 -49.94 12.43 82.16
CA ALA A 636 -51.19 13.19 82.00
C ALA A 636 -51.53 13.54 80.52
N VAL A 637 -50.53 13.59 79.63
CA VAL A 637 -50.70 13.86 78.19
C VAL A 637 -50.89 12.56 77.38
N ALA A 638 -50.33 11.44 77.85
CA ALA A 638 -50.53 10.11 77.25
C ALA A 638 -51.85 9.43 77.68
N TRP A 639 -52.37 9.71 78.89
CA TRP A 639 -53.66 9.18 79.35
C TRP A 639 -54.87 9.90 78.71
N ARG A 640 -54.70 11.16 78.27
CA ARG A 640 -55.76 11.93 77.57
C ARG A 640 -55.89 11.64 76.07
N SER A 641 -54.93 10.94 75.46
CA SER A 641 -54.90 10.66 74.01
C SER A 641 -55.13 9.19 73.63
N ARG A 642 -55.21 8.26 74.60
CA ARG A 642 -55.37 6.81 74.33
C ARG A 642 -56.72 6.16 74.61
N SER A 643 -57.74 6.83 75.16
CA SER A 643 -59.03 6.15 75.40
C SER A 643 -60.28 7.03 75.39
N ARG A 644 -60.18 8.19 74.74
CA ARG A 644 -61.25 8.69 73.86
C ARG A 644 -61.33 7.88 72.54
N ALA A 645 -60.45 6.88 72.38
CA ALA A 645 -60.40 5.91 71.27
C ALA A 645 -60.72 4.46 71.70
N LYS A 646 -61.24 4.25 72.93
CA LYS A 646 -61.80 2.95 73.38
C LYS A 646 -63.16 3.16 74.08
N ALA A 647 -63.94 4.07 73.50
CA ALA A 647 -65.39 4.20 73.62
C ALA A 647 -66.06 3.99 72.24
N LEU A 648 -65.35 3.33 71.30
CA LEU A 648 -65.79 2.96 69.95
C LEU A 648 -65.12 1.60 69.63
N GLY A 649 -65.88 0.51 69.77
CA GLY A 649 -65.51 -0.91 69.50
C GLY A 649 -64.92 -1.62 70.73
N GLU A 650 -65.61 -2.42 71.54
CA GLU A 650 -66.59 -3.49 71.24
C GLU A 650 -66.21 -4.37 70.04
N GLU A 651 -66.22 -5.68 70.29
CA GLU A 651 -66.05 -6.83 69.37
C GLU A 651 -64.63 -7.43 69.16
N GLU A 652 -64.57 -8.72 69.51
CA GLU A 652 -63.74 -9.82 68.95
C GLU A 652 -62.25 -9.94 69.37
N ARG A 653 -61.88 -10.93 70.21
CA ARG A 653 -61.61 -12.38 70.00
C ARG A 653 -60.16 -12.67 69.54
N ASP A 654 -59.35 -13.19 70.48
CA ASP A 654 -58.53 -14.43 70.52
C ASP A 654 -57.70 -14.91 69.29
N PRO A 655 -56.73 -15.85 69.45
CA PRO A 655 -55.29 -15.60 69.59
C PRO A 655 -54.47 -16.40 68.54
N GLU A 656 -53.20 -16.72 68.85
CA GLU A 656 -52.25 -17.60 68.11
C GLU A 656 -51.57 -16.97 66.88
N GLU A 657 -50.34 -17.30 66.48
CA GLU A 657 -49.13 -17.97 67.00
C GLU A 657 -48.10 -17.81 65.85
N GLU A 658 -46.84 -18.22 66.07
CA GLU A 658 -45.86 -18.61 65.03
C GLU A 658 -45.23 -17.52 64.13
N ARG A 659 -43.92 -17.28 64.21
CA ARG A 659 -42.74 -18.06 63.73
C ARG A 659 -42.38 -17.76 62.27
N GLU A 660 -41.06 -17.70 62.06
CA GLU A 660 -40.32 -17.75 60.78
C GLU A 660 -40.50 -16.51 59.89
N GLY A 661 -39.51 -16.01 59.16
CA GLY A 661 -38.29 -16.56 58.61
C GLY A 661 -38.12 -15.89 57.23
N GLY A 662 -36.91 -15.44 56.89
CA GLY A 662 -36.62 -14.76 55.61
C GLY A 662 -35.36 -13.93 55.66
#